data_AF-A0A090BUZ8-F1
#
_entry.id   AF-A0A090BUZ8-F1
#
_cell.length_a   1.000
_cell.length_b   1.000
_cell.length_c   1.000
_cell.angle_alpha   90.00
_cell.angle_beta   90.00
_cell.angle_gamma   90.00
#
_symmetry.space_group_name_H-M   'P 1'
#
loop_
_entity.id
_entity.type
_entity.pdbx_description
1 polymer ?
#
loop_
_entity_poly.entity_id
_entity_poly.type
_entity_poly.pdbx_seq_one_letter_code
_entity_poly.pdbx_strand_id
1 'polypeptide(L)'
;MTPTEHAFGETNLGSALNPQVFTLTNAGNISLKSPTFELTGANPLEFTFAGWGCNYKNVLLPNEQESCELMAQFIPITPGDKQADLTIQSANAPALKVPLTGTAKIPESCANVTTESVNSGDWNDPATWSANAIPREFDNVRINANHTIRGANFATVNALCIADNGVLESPDNQGTSLILHATSYLENKGIIRGQNGADQLATATTCNGDYWSTIGTPDCAQPGASLILSVGHNSENLLNNEGVIIAGRGGSGQLHHAYGGNVSLLGNVIVNHVTDTGCGIIKAGDGSLATPASAAERPGVPARCLDLLNQLTNAANDSDTAAPANNGRAGKGGDLTLWADSGLYSQGPVQVLAGNGGNCTAAQTQGGNGGRLRFNARQRVDLSGGYFAAGRGSTNCPQNGNSGAVGIEPSVISLAGAGTRIEGGDITIFGGDDWVLDLSHLDAAAIQADGDITLAVGKNGIIDLRGNSATILKAGGQVKLFSDEVLLDGNVNLKQVIQAKNIVVGPNKILYDVSFLGASKFAAQPGSGLTIPLTLANNGPTVDTYTLTLTNPQGWMISEFPATLEVKELSTYELPLQVTLPETRGASNSITVTATSQADPTVTATANILVTVAMEAAVVNPEPEPVMIDPEQPVTVNPELVTLSPTVIVPMPTSNPCPDSGTINWLCDNRERTLTNATVAENASIAGGYLAGEIDNQGLISQVTIQPETTLTGGRLTGTIINQGTLANFNFVGARVVGGTLAGQIINTSQIEGYFQDVHLAADTQITGGQLAGQISGEVQTPAVLKQLAIKPGSHLEHLIIGDAVTFAADVTFGEGVQFQDPSQDPRLISSPTEEPTPPATVICDSELPALGVTATNSKGKAVETTAQAAGGAAVNSGSFEPTVSVQLTDTVEVRGTLCVEASQVGLAAEIVVYAHYQPMDSTQVSAHYMLDSEGQVQLWDGEWEHLVALKSTILESKQSVTLYQGVFPVTGEVALSFGYRLADGTMIANAKTIVVKIAP
;
A
#
# COMPACT_ATOMS: atom_id res chain seq x y z
N MET A 1 -24.49 -24.46 6.76
CA MET A 1 -23.51 -23.44 7.16
C MET A 1 -23.49 -23.40 8.67
N THR A 2 -22.31 -23.29 9.27
CA THR A 2 -22.15 -23.05 10.70
C THR A 2 -21.22 -21.85 10.89
N PRO A 3 -21.63 -20.77 11.61
CA PRO A 3 -22.98 -20.56 12.14
C PRO A 3 -24.03 -20.31 11.04
N THR A 4 -25.32 -20.37 11.39
CA THR A 4 -26.44 -20.14 10.46
C THR A 4 -26.84 -18.67 10.31
N GLU A 5 -26.34 -17.82 11.19
CA GLU A 5 -26.47 -16.36 11.19
C GLU A 5 -25.31 -15.77 11.98
N HIS A 6 -25.02 -14.48 11.83
CA HIS A 6 -24.04 -13.79 12.66
C HIS A 6 -24.39 -12.33 12.90
N ALA A 7 -24.18 -11.87 14.13
CA ALA A 7 -24.27 -10.47 14.52
C ALA A 7 -22.88 -10.00 14.94
N PHE A 8 -22.29 -9.10 14.15
CA PHE A 8 -20.95 -8.57 14.39
C PHE A 8 -20.90 -7.60 15.58
N GLY A 9 -22.04 -7.05 15.99
CA GLY A 9 -22.11 -6.04 17.04
C GLY A 9 -21.92 -4.62 16.51
N GLU A 10 -21.38 -3.74 17.35
CA GLU A 10 -21.25 -2.32 17.04
C GLU A 10 -19.79 -1.93 16.72
N THR A 11 -19.59 -1.06 15.73
CA THR A 11 -18.28 -0.47 15.39
C THR A 11 -18.43 0.94 14.82
N ASN A 12 -17.33 1.69 14.77
CA ASN A 12 -17.30 3.00 14.12
C ASN A 12 -17.32 2.86 12.59
N LEU A 13 -17.80 3.89 11.89
CA LEU A 13 -17.70 3.96 10.43
C LEU A 13 -16.27 3.74 9.94
N GLY A 14 -16.14 2.95 8.89
CA GLY A 14 -14.90 2.56 8.25
C GLY A 14 -13.97 1.69 9.11
N SER A 15 -14.39 1.33 10.33
CA SER A 15 -13.65 0.44 11.22
C SER A 15 -14.10 -1.00 11.02
N ALA A 16 -13.15 -1.87 10.69
CA ALA A 16 -13.42 -3.29 10.49
C ALA A 16 -13.45 -4.06 11.82
N LEU A 17 -14.44 -4.92 12.01
CA LEU A 17 -14.45 -5.92 13.10
C LEU A 17 -13.74 -7.19 12.66
N ASN A 18 -13.38 -8.08 13.60
CA ASN A 18 -12.74 -9.34 13.25
C ASN A 18 -13.61 -10.16 12.27
N PRO A 19 -13.03 -10.78 11.23
CA PRO A 19 -13.78 -11.64 10.34
C PRO A 19 -14.41 -12.82 11.08
N GLN A 20 -15.67 -13.13 10.72
CA GLN A 20 -16.36 -14.33 11.15
C GLN A 20 -16.11 -15.46 10.14
N VAL A 21 -15.59 -16.58 10.63
CA VAL A 21 -15.45 -17.81 9.86
C VAL A 21 -16.78 -18.55 9.79
N PHE A 22 -17.20 -18.92 8.58
CA PHE A 22 -18.35 -19.77 8.33
C PHE A 22 -17.88 -21.06 7.66
N THR A 23 -18.31 -22.19 8.19
CA THR A 23 -18.00 -23.52 7.65
C THR A 23 -19.18 -24.03 6.80
N LEU A 24 -18.92 -24.23 5.51
CA LEU A 24 -19.85 -24.85 4.58
C LEU A 24 -19.59 -26.36 4.51
N THR A 25 -20.63 -27.15 4.76
CA THR A 25 -20.62 -28.61 4.63
C THR A 25 -21.79 -29.08 3.77
N ASN A 26 -21.55 -30.02 2.87
CA ASN A 26 -22.62 -30.67 2.12
C ASN A 26 -23.19 -31.85 2.93
N ALA A 27 -24.29 -31.61 3.64
CA ALA A 27 -25.02 -32.63 4.39
C ALA A 27 -25.93 -33.52 3.53
N GLY A 28 -26.01 -33.26 2.22
CA GLY A 28 -26.79 -34.06 1.28
C GLY A 28 -26.05 -35.33 0.85
N ASN A 29 -26.67 -36.10 -0.06
CA ASN A 29 -26.07 -37.29 -0.69
C ASN A 29 -25.69 -37.06 -2.17
N ILE A 30 -25.79 -35.83 -2.65
CA ILE A 30 -25.43 -35.41 -4.01
C ILE A 30 -24.41 -34.28 -3.90
N SER A 31 -23.35 -34.31 -4.71
CA SER A 31 -22.35 -33.24 -4.73
C SER A 31 -22.96 -31.92 -5.23
N LEU A 32 -22.65 -30.82 -4.54
CA LEU A 32 -22.99 -29.47 -5.01
C LEU A 32 -22.02 -29.09 -6.12
N LYS A 33 -22.54 -28.69 -7.27
CA LYS A 33 -21.74 -28.26 -8.42
C LYS A 33 -21.67 -26.75 -8.47
N SER A 34 -20.46 -26.23 -8.59
CA SER A 34 -20.16 -24.80 -8.74
C SER A 34 -20.89 -23.94 -7.70
N PRO A 35 -20.63 -24.13 -6.40
CA PRO A 35 -21.17 -23.22 -5.40
C PRO A 35 -20.61 -21.81 -5.62
N THR A 36 -21.48 -20.81 -5.74
CA THR A 36 -21.12 -19.38 -5.80
C THR A 36 -21.52 -18.70 -4.50
N PHE A 37 -20.76 -17.69 -4.10
CA PHE A 37 -20.92 -16.97 -2.84
C PHE A 37 -21.10 -15.48 -3.13
N GLU A 38 -22.13 -14.89 -2.56
CA GLU A 38 -22.50 -13.49 -2.80
C GLU A 38 -22.96 -12.84 -1.50
N LEU A 39 -22.65 -11.56 -1.30
CA LEU A 39 -23.29 -10.74 -0.28
C LEU A 39 -24.50 -10.05 -0.90
N THR A 40 -25.66 -10.26 -0.30
CA THR A 40 -26.97 -9.80 -0.81
C THR A 40 -27.78 -9.17 0.32
N GLY A 41 -29.01 -8.73 0.06
CA GLY A 41 -29.88 -8.16 1.10
C GLY A 41 -29.91 -6.63 1.07
N ALA A 42 -30.22 -6.01 2.20
CA ALA A 42 -30.49 -4.58 2.29
C ALA A 42 -29.22 -3.71 2.24
N ASN A 43 -28.14 -4.17 2.87
CA ASN A 43 -26.89 -3.42 3.02
C ASN A 43 -25.65 -4.26 2.69
N PRO A 44 -25.57 -4.91 1.51
CA PRO A 44 -24.47 -5.82 1.18
C PRO A 44 -23.09 -5.13 1.15
N LEU A 45 -23.04 -3.84 0.83
CA LEU A 45 -21.80 -3.03 0.77
C LEU A 45 -21.17 -2.76 2.15
N GLU A 46 -21.91 -2.98 3.23
CA GLU A 46 -21.40 -2.80 4.60
C GLU A 46 -20.68 -4.05 5.11
N PHE A 47 -20.75 -5.14 4.34
CA PHE A 47 -20.12 -6.41 4.65
C PHE A 47 -19.18 -6.77 3.52
N THR A 48 -18.18 -7.57 3.84
CA THR A 48 -17.22 -8.02 2.85
C THR A 48 -16.73 -9.42 3.15
N PHE A 49 -16.15 -10.06 2.14
CA PHE A 49 -15.41 -11.28 2.33
C PHE A 49 -13.96 -10.96 2.71
N ALA A 50 -13.42 -11.71 3.68
CA ALA A 50 -12.08 -11.49 4.23
C ALA A 50 -11.10 -12.65 3.95
N GLY A 51 -11.57 -13.76 3.38
CA GLY A 51 -10.73 -14.93 3.12
C GLY A 51 -11.57 -16.15 2.74
N TRP A 52 -11.13 -16.89 1.71
CA TRP A 52 -11.91 -17.98 1.11
C TRP A 52 -11.08 -19.26 1.05
N GLY A 53 -11.45 -20.26 1.84
CA GLY A 53 -10.94 -21.63 1.76
C GLY A 53 -11.71 -22.51 0.75
N CYS A 54 -12.65 -21.94 -0.01
CA CYS A 54 -13.49 -22.66 -0.97
C CYS A 54 -13.00 -22.56 -2.44
N ASN A 55 -11.94 -21.78 -2.72
CA ASN A 55 -11.57 -21.33 -4.07
C ASN A 55 -11.17 -22.43 -5.08
N TYR A 56 -10.78 -23.62 -4.61
CA TYR A 56 -10.35 -24.74 -5.45
C TYR A 56 -11.46 -25.78 -5.72
N LYS A 57 -12.62 -25.67 -5.07
CA LYS A 57 -13.68 -26.69 -5.15
C LYS A 57 -14.80 -26.28 -6.11
N ASN A 58 -14.63 -26.65 -7.38
CA ASN A 58 -15.74 -26.63 -8.37
C ASN A 58 -16.88 -27.61 -8.03
N VAL A 59 -16.64 -28.52 -7.08
CA VAL A 59 -17.61 -29.49 -6.58
C VAL A 59 -17.41 -29.67 -5.08
N LEU A 60 -18.48 -29.57 -4.29
CA LEU A 60 -18.48 -29.90 -2.86
C LEU A 60 -19.13 -31.29 -2.66
N LEU A 61 -18.34 -32.31 -2.35
CA LEU A 61 -18.82 -33.68 -2.21
C LEU A 61 -19.67 -33.86 -0.93
N PRO A 62 -20.60 -34.83 -0.91
CA PRO A 62 -21.25 -35.28 0.32
C PRO A 62 -20.25 -35.68 1.41
N ASN A 63 -20.60 -35.41 2.67
CA ASN A 63 -19.95 -35.86 3.93
C ASN A 63 -19.00 -34.84 4.61
N GLU A 64 -18.88 -34.96 5.94
CA GLU A 64 -18.15 -34.06 6.86
C GLU A 64 -16.63 -33.94 6.61
N GLN A 65 -16.06 -34.80 5.76
CA GLN A 65 -14.63 -34.81 5.45
C GLN A 65 -14.23 -33.78 4.38
N GLU A 66 -15.21 -33.12 3.74
CA GLU A 66 -14.99 -32.00 2.82
C GLU A 66 -15.83 -30.78 3.23
N SER A 67 -15.44 -30.12 4.32
CA SER A 67 -15.87 -28.74 4.58
C SER A 67 -15.09 -27.76 3.69
N CYS A 68 -15.62 -26.54 3.55
CA CYS A 68 -14.81 -25.39 3.16
C CYS A 68 -15.18 -24.19 4.04
N GLU A 69 -14.21 -23.33 4.31
CA GLU A 69 -14.39 -22.16 5.16
C GLU A 69 -14.43 -20.89 4.32
N LEU A 70 -15.28 -19.96 4.73
CA LEU A 70 -15.39 -18.64 4.14
C LEU A 70 -15.48 -17.62 5.27
N MET A 71 -14.82 -16.48 5.11
CA MET A 71 -14.78 -15.44 6.14
C MET A 71 -15.56 -14.23 5.64
N ALA A 72 -16.54 -13.77 6.43
CA ALA A 72 -17.22 -12.50 6.19
C ALA A 72 -16.88 -11.52 7.32
N GLN A 73 -16.86 -10.24 7.01
CA GLN A 73 -16.45 -9.17 7.90
C GLN A 73 -17.42 -7.99 7.78
N PHE A 74 -17.67 -7.29 8.87
CA PHE A 74 -18.46 -6.06 8.89
C PHE A 74 -17.55 -4.84 8.87
N ILE A 75 -17.68 -4.02 7.82
CA ILE A 75 -16.94 -2.77 7.63
C ILE A 75 -17.95 -1.71 7.18
N PRO A 76 -18.64 -1.03 8.12
CA PRO A 76 -19.72 -0.16 7.75
C PRO A 76 -19.24 1.16 7.15
N ILE A 77 -19.90 1.60 6.09
CA ILE A 77 -19.68 2.87 5.39
C ILE A 77 -20.83 3.86 5.60
N THR A 78 -21.99 3.41 6.10
CA THR A 78 -23.10 4.29 6.48
C THR A 78 -23.56 4.05 7.92
N PRO A 79 -24.08 5.06 8.66
CA PRO A 79 -24.41 4.90 10.07
C PRO A 79 -25.70 4.09 10.30
N GLY A 80 -25.86 3.55 11.51
CA GLY A 80 -27.06 2.82 11.97
C GLY A 80 -26.99 1.31 11.76
N ASP A 81 -28.12 0.64 11.97
CA ASP A 81 -28.23 -0.82 11.86
C ASP A 81 -28.15 -1.29 10.41
N LYS A 82 -27.31 -2.30 10.16
CA LYS A 82 -27.04 -2.89 8.85
C LYS A 82 -27.41 -4.36 8.84
N GLN A 83 -27.97 -4.78 7.71
CA GLN A 83 -28.32 -6.16 7.45
C GLN A 83 -27.96 -6.59 6.04
N ALA A 84 -27.34 -7.74 5.92
CA ALA A 84 -27.09 -8.43 4.66
C ALA A 84 -27.34 -9.94 4.82
N ASP A 85 -27.32 -10.66 3.71
CA ASP A 85 -27.31 -12.12 3.65
C ASP A 85 -26.05 -12.56 2.92
N LEU A 86 -25.27 -13.43 3.55
CA LEU A 86 -24.33 -14.29 2.84
C LEU A 86 -25.15 -15.35 2.09
N THR A 87 -25.20 -15.25 0.77
CA THR A 87 -25.95 -16.14 -0.12
C THR A 87 -24.99 -17.12 -0.79
N ILE A 88 -25.31 -18.42 -0.71
CA ILE A 88 -24.63 -19.50 -1.43
C ILE A 88 -25.61 -20.05 -2.46
N GLN A 89 -25.24 -20.02 -3.74
CA GLN A 89 -26.01 -20.62 -4.82
C GLN A 89 -25.27 -21.83 -5.39
N SER A 90 -25.98 -22.82 -5.91
CA SER A 90 -25.38 -23.94 -6.63
C SER A 90 -26.30 -24.37 -7.77
N ALA A 91 -25.73 -24.82 -8.90
CA ALA A 91 -26.50 -25.16 -10.09
C ALA A 91 -27.56 -26.27 -9.86
N ASN A 92 -27.36 -27.10 -8.83
CA ASN A 92 -28.22 -28.23 -8.51
C ASN A 92 -28.81 -28.20 -7.09
N ALA A 93 -28.81 -27.04 -6.40
CA ALA A 93 -29.42 -26.88 -5.09
C ALA A 93 -30.09 -25.51 -4.91
N PRO A 94 -31.12 -25.40 -4.02
CA PRO A 94 -31.67 -24.10 -3.65
C PRO A 94 -30.62 -23.19 -3.02
N ALA A 95 -30.77 -21.88 -3.23
CA ALA A 95 -29.90 -20.89 -2.59
C ALA A 95 -30.03 -20.94 -1.06
N LEU A 96 -28.89 -20.99 -0.37
CA LEU A 96 -28.79 -20.89 1.08
C LEU A 96 -28.47 -19.44 1.45
N LYS A 97 -29.18 -18.88 2.43
CA LYS A 97 -28.94 -17.53 2.94
C LYS A 97 -28.57 -17.58 4.41
N VAL A 98 -27.54 -16.85 4.79
CA VAL A 98 -27.00 -16.74 6.14
C VAL A 98 -27.07 -15.27 6.55
N PRO A 99 -28.00 -14.89 7.43
CA PRO A 99 -28.17 -13.49 7.82
C PRO A 99 -26.95 -12.93 8.54
N LEU A 100 -26.58 -11.71 8.18
CA LEU A 100 -25.51 -10.91 8.78
C LEU A 100 -26.10 -9.60 9.31
N THR A 101 -25.73 -9.22 10.53
CA THR A 101 -26.15 -7.95 11.14
C THR A 101 -25.00 -7.25 11.84
N GLY A 102 -25.06 -5.92 11.93
CA GLY A 102 -24.10 -5.09 12.64
C GLY A 102 -24.63 -3.66 12.76
N THR A 103 -24.06 -2.85 13.66
CA THR A 103 -24.46 -1.46 13.87
C THR A 103 -23.27 -0.53 13.74
N ALA A 104 -23.44 0.54 12.96
CA ALA A 104 -22.40 1.50 12.68
C ALA A 104 -22.62 2.81 13.45
N LYS A 105 -21.57 3.30 14.13
CA LYS A 105 -21.57 4.57 14.85
C LYS A 105 -20.73 5.63 14.15
N ILE A 106 -21.19 6.88 14.21
CA ILE A 106 -20.39 8.05 13.85
C ILE A 106 -19.60 8.53 15.07
N PRO A 107 -18.38 9.07 14.89
CA PRO A 107 -17.65 9.74 15.97
C PRO A 107 -18.50 10.84 16.63
N GLU A 108 -18.45 10.93 17.96
CA GLU A 108 -19.24 11.91 18.73
C GLU A 108 -18.81 13.37 18.51
N SER A 109 -17.68 13.63 17.84
CA SER A 109 -17.12 14.98 17.65
C SER A 109 -18.13 15.95 17.02
N CYS A 110 -18.92 15.50 16.04
CA CYS A 110 -19.96 16.33 15.42
C CYS A 110 -21.27 16.43 16.22
N ALA A 111 -21.43 15.66 17.30
CA ALA A 111 -22.47 15.85 18.30
C ALA A 111 -22.06 16.89 19.35
N ASN A 112 -20.76 16.97 19.69
CA ASN A 112 -20.20 17.83 20.73
C ASN A 112 -19.51 19.09 20.16
N VAL A 113 -20.26 19.93 19.45
CA VAL A 113 -19.74 21.16 18.82
C VAL A 113 -19.29 22.18 19.87
N THR A 114 -18.08 22.72 19.72
CA THR A 114 -17.53 23.76 20.61
C THR A 114 -17.71 25.16 20.05
N THR A 115 -17.75 25.29 18.72
CA THR A 115 -17.96 26.55 18.01
C THR A 115 -18.64 26.28 16.67
N GLU A 116 -19.54 27.16 16.27
CA GLU A 116 -20.30 27.03 15.02
C GLU A 116 -20.42 28.37 14.31
N SER A 117 -20.62 28.34 13.00
CA SER A 117 -20.81 29.57 12.25
C SER A 117 -22.17 30.21 12.57
N VAL A 118 -22.15 31.50 12.93
CA VAL A 118 -23.37 32.28 13.22
C VAL A 118 -23.87 33.07 12.00
N ASN A 119 -22.99 33.29 11.02
CA ASN A 119 -23.31 33.84 9.70
C ASN A 119 -22.27 33.37 8.66
N SER A 120 -22.56 33.60 7.38
CA SER A 120 -21.53 33.56 6.33
C SER A 120 -20.47 34.62 6.60
N GLY A 121 -19.20 34.30 6.38
CA GLY A 121 -18.09 35.18 6.75
C GLY A 121 -16.72 34.58 6.45
N ASP A 122 -15.68 35.25 6.96
CA ASP A 122 -14.30 34.78 6.86
C ASP A 122 -13.96 33.88 8.05
N TRP A 123 -13.23 32.79 7.81
CA TRP A 123 -12.77 31.87 8.84
C TRP A 123 -11.94 32.58 9.92
N ASN A 124 -11.14 33.56 9.52
CA ASN A 124 -10.27 34.33 10.40
C ASN A 124 -10.97 35.54 11.06
N ASP A 125 -12.27 35.74 10.84
CA ASP A 125 -13.05 36.76 11.54
C ASP A 125 -13.71 36.11 12.78
N PRO A 126 -13.36 36.54 14.02
CA PRO A 126 -14.02 36.06 15.23
C PRO A 126 -15.54 36.18 15.20
N ALA A 127 -16.09 37.20 14.52
CA ALA A 127 -17.55 37.42 14.45
C ALA A 127 -18.29 36.36 13.63
N THR A 128 -17.58 35.58 12.81
CA THR A 128 -18.14 34.45 12.07
C THR A 128 -18.56 33.31 13.01
N TRP A 129 -17.98 33.22 14.21
CA TRP A 129 -18.06 32.05 15.09
C TRP A 129 -18.81 32.34 16.39
N SER A 130 -19.59 31.37 16.87
CA SER A 130 -20.38 31.50 18.11
C SER A 130 -19.53 31.72 19.37
N ALA A 131 -18.28 31.23 19.37
CA ALA A 131 -17.31 31.47 20.43
C ALA A 131 -16.71 32.90 20.41
N ASN A 132 -17.02 33.71 19.38
CA ASN A 132 -16.40 35.00 19.10
C ASN A 132 -14.86 34.92 19.10
N ALA A 133 -14.33 33.84 18.52
CA ALA A 133 -12.92 33.53 18.42
C ALA A 133 -12.66 32.68 17.17
N ILE A 134 -11.46 32.80 16.59
CA ILE A 134 -11.03 31.97 15.47
C ILE A 134 -10.87 30.51 15.95
N PRO A 135 -11.43 29.50 15.24
CA PRO A 135 -11.29 28.11 15.63
C PRO A 135 -9.84 27.63 15.63
N ARG A 136 -9.52 26.75 16.60
CA ARG A 136 -8.19 26.19 16.85
C ARG A 136 -8.24 24.66 16.96
N GLU A 137 -7.07 24.06 17.16
CA GLU A 137 -6.83 22.60 17.10
C GLU A 137 -7.68 21.73 18.05
N PHE A 138 -8.27 22.31 19.09
CA PHE A 138 -9.14 21.62 20.05
C PHE A 138 -10.63 21.85 19.81
N ASP A 139 -10.99 22.67 18.81
CA ASP A 139 -12.39 23.00 18.53
C ASP A 139 -13.05 21.94 17.63
N ASN A 140 -14.26 21.53 18.00
CA ASN A 140 -15.19 20.82 17.14
C ASN A 140 -16.02 21.87 16.39
N VAL A 141 -15.63 22.16 15.15
CA VAL A 141 -16.16 23.25 14.35
C VAL A 141 -17.33 22.79 13.52
N ARG A 142 -18.48 23.48 13.63
CA ARG A 142 -19.61 23.28 12.72
C ARG A 142 -19.79 24.46 11.77
N ILE A 143 -19.86 24.16 10.48
CA ILE A 143 -20.37 25.10 9.48
C ILE A 143 -21.86 24.80 9.29
N ASN A 144 -22.69 25.74 9.74
CA ASN A 144 -24.14 25.60 9.69
C ASN A 144 -24.70 25.65 8.25
N ALA A 145 -25.86 25.03 8.07
CA ALA A 145 -26.54 24.98 6.79
C ALA A 145 -26.77 26.40 6.22
N ASN A 146 -26.57 26.56 4.91
CA ASN A 146 -26.67 27.82 4.18
C ASN A 146 -25.65 28.91 4.56
N HIS A 147 -24.69 28.62 5.45
CA HIS A 147 -23.56 29.52 5.68
C HIS A 147 -22.46 29.22 4.66
N THR A 148 -21.83 30.28 4.17
CA THR A 148 -20.62 30.20 3.34
C THR A 148 -19.45 30.81 4.09
N ILE A 149 -18.46 29.97 4.36
CA ILE A 149 -17.24 30.35 5.09
C ILE A 149 -16.10 30.40 4.10
N ARG A 150 -15.50 31.57 3.93
CA ARG A 150 -14.22 31.71 3.23
C ARG A 150 -13.12 31.24 4.15
N GLY A 151 -12.49 30.13 3.78
CA GLY A 151 -11.50 29.43 4.58
C GLY A 151 -10.24 30.24 4.80
N ALA A 152 -9.44 29.82 5.78
CA ALA A 152 -8.09 30.33 5.97
C ALA A 152 -7.11 29.66 4.99
N ASN A 153 -5.94 30.29 4.80
CA ASN A 153 -4.85 29.67 4.03
C ASN A 153 -4.39 28.34 4.66
N PHE A 154 -4.44 28.27 5.99
CA PHE A 154 -4.17 27.09 6.79
C PHE A 154 -5.03 27.13 8.06
N ALA A 155 -5.65 26.01 8.41
CA ALA A 155 -6.37 25.84 9.67
C ALA A 155 -6.15 24.44 10.25
N THR A 156 -6.07 24.37 11.58
CA THR A 156 -6.07 23.11 12.33
C THR A 156 -7.20 23.14 13.34
N VAL A 157 -8.01 22.07 13.37
CA VAL A 157 -9.18 21.91 14.25
C VAL A 157 -9.23 20.49 14.81
N ASN A 158 -10.02 20.25 15.86
CA ASN A 158 -10.19 18.88 16.35
C ASN A 158 -11.11 18.09 15.41
N ALA A 159 -12.25 18.68 15.09
CA ALA A 159 -13.18 18.15 14.11
C ALA A 159 -13.78 19.25 13.24
N LEU A 160 -14.10 18.91 12.00
CA LEU A 160 -14.82 19.78 11.08
C LEU A 160 -16.12 19.10 10.64
N CYS A 161 -17.24 19.76 10.87
CA CYS A 161 -18.58 19.26 10.57
C CYS A 161 -19.30 20.25 9.65
N ILE A 162 -19.45 19.91 8.38
CA ILE A 162 -20.16 20.74 7.40
C ILE A 162 -21.57 20.19 7.23
N ALA A 163 -22.56 20.94 7.71
CA ALA A 163 -23.96 20.59 7.57
C ALA A 163 -24.41 20.63 6.10
N ASP A 164 -25.56 20.00 5.81
CA ASP A 164 -26.21 20.06 4.50
C ASP A 164 -26.32 21.51 4.00
N ASN A 165 -25.93 21.76 2.76
CA ASN A 165 -25.88 23.10 2.13
C ASN A 165 -24.97 24.13 2.83
N GLY A 166 -24.19 23.74 3.83
CA GLY A 166 -23.07 24.55 4.33
C GLY A 166 -21.94 24.55 3.29
N VAL A 167 -21.21 25.67 3.18
CA VAL A 167 -20.12 25.82 2.21
C VAL A 167 -18.86 26.26 2.94
N LEU A 168 -17.78 25.51 2.77
CA LEU A 168 -16.41 25.94 3.04
C LEU A 168 -15.71 26.17 1.70
N GLU A 169 -15.21 27.37 1.46
CA GLU A 169 -14.51 27.69 0.21
C GLU A 169 -13.09 28.18 0.43
N SER A 170 -12.21 28.07 -0.57
CA SER A 170 -10.86 28.63 -0.48
C SER A 170 -10.88 30.15 -0.23
N PRO A 171 -9.78 30.75 0.27
CA PRO A 171 -9.77 32.16 0.68
C PRO A 171 -10.12 33.14 -0.45
N ASP A 172 -9.63 32.87 -1.66
CA ASP A 172 -9.77 33.76 -2.81
C ASP A 172 -9.80 32.99 -4.14
N ASN A 173 -9.99 33.74 -5.22
CA ASN A 173 -9.93 33.29 -6.61
C ASN A 173 -8.55 33.52 -7.26
N GLN A 174 -7.49 33.73 -6.46
CA GLN A 174 -6.12 33.93 -6.92
C GLN A 174 -5.32 32.62 -6.93
N GLY A 175 -5.99 31.49 -6.73
CA GLY A 175 -5.36 30.16 -6.65
C GLY A 175 -4.79 29.84 -5.27
N THR A 176 -5.12 30.62 -4.23
CA THR A 176 -4.74 30.31 -2.85
C THR A 176 -5.43 29.03 -2.41
N SER A 177 -4.65 28.04 -1.99
CA SER A 177 -5.17 26.75 -1.55
C SER A 177 -5.94 26.83 -0.23
N LEU A 178 -6.93 25.96 -0.10
CA LEU A 178 -7.55 25.66 1.20
C LEU A 178 -6.81 24.49 1.81
N ILE A 179 -6.10 24.73 2.92
CA ILE A 179 -5.37 23.71 3.67
C ILE A 179 -6.01 23.57 5.03
N LEU A 180 -6.56 22.41 5.34
CA LEU A 180 -7.23 22.15 6.61
C LEU A 180 -6.85 20.78 7.16
N HIS A 181 -6.43 20.78 8.42
CA HIS A 181 -6.15 19.56 9.19
C HIS A 181 -7.17 19.41 10.32
N ALA A 182 -7.91 18.30 10.33
CA ALA A 182 -8.72 17.88 11.47
C ALA A 182 -7.97 16.80 12.26
N THR A 183 -7.70 17.00 13.54
CA THR A 183 -6.90 16.02 14.29
C THR A 183 -7.64 14.70 14.55
N SER A 184 -8.98 14.70 14.55
CA SER A 184 -9.80 13.52 14.83
C SER A 184 -10.83 13.17 13.75
N TYR A 185 -11.61 14.13 13.25
CA TYR A 185 -12.79 13.82 12.42
C TYR A 185 -13.12 14.93 11.42
N LEU A 186 -13.44 14.54 10.17
CA LEU A 186 -14.01 15.44 9.18
C LEU A 186 -15.30 14.82 8.63
N GLU A 187 -16.43 15.50 8.84
CA GLU A 187 -17.72 15.17 8.24
C GLU A 187 -18.11 16.26 7.24
N ASN A 188 -18.28 15.87 5.97
CA ASN A 188 -18.78 16.77 4.94
C ASN A 188 -20.12 16.27 4.38
N LYS A 189 -21.21 16.96 4.75
CA LYS A 189 -22.53 16.82 4.11
C LYS A 189 -22.86 17.96 3.15
N GLY A 190 -22.13 19.07 3.26
CA GLY A 190 -22.27 20.24 2.41
C GLY A 190 -21.28 20.27 1.23
N ILE A 191 -20.65 21.43 1.02
CA ILE A 191 -19.72 21.68 -0.09
C ILE A 191 -18.40 22.19 0.47
N ILE A 192 -17.30 21.51 0.16
CA ILE A 192 -15.94 22.04 0.29
C ILE A 192 -15.45 22.36 -1.12
N ARG A 193 -15.13 23.63 -1.40
CA ARG A 193 -14.75 24.04 -2.75
C ARG A 193 -13.51 24.93 -2.84
N GLY A 194 -12.70 24.70 -3.86
CA GLY A 194 -11.73 25.69 -4.32
C GLY A 194 -12.45 26.71 -5.21
N GLN A 195 -12.22 28.00 -4.98
CA GLN A 195 -12.69 29.02 -5.91
C GLN A 195 -11.96 28.88 -7.26
N ASN A 196 -12.70 29.15 -8.34
CA ASN A 196 -12.14 29.21 -9.68
C ASN A 196 -11.13 30.34 -9.77
N GLY A 197 -10.02 30.10 -10.46
CA GLY A 197 -9.01 31.10 -10.73
C GLY A 197 -9.58 32.25 -11.56
N ALA A 198 -9.21 33.48 -11.21
CA ALA A 198 -9.55 34.67 -11.97
C ALA A 198 -9.00 34.60 -13.41
N ASP A 199 -9.81 35.04 -14.36
CA ASP A 199 -9.41 35.19 -15.75
C ASP A 199 -8.40 36.35 -15.90
N GLN A 200 -7.59 36.32 -16.97
CA GLN A 200 -6.70 37.41 -17.33
C GLN A 200 -7.50 38.72 -17.51
N LEU A 201 -7.00 39.82 -16.93
CA LEU A 201 -7.60 41.13 -17.14
C LEU A 201 -7.40 41.58 -18.59
N ALA A 202 -8.44 42.20 -19.17
CA ALA A 202 -8.38 42.71 -20.55
C ALA A 202 -7.26 43.76 -20.77
N THR A 203 -6.78 44.40 -19.71
CA THR A 203 -5.71 45.41 -19.72
C THR A 203 -4.30 44.82 -19.55
N ALA A 204 -4.18 43.51 -19.33
CA ALA A 204 -2.89 42.89 -19.05
C ALA A 204 -1.99 42.89 -20.30
N THR A 205 -0.78 43.44 -20.17
CA THR A 205 0.22 43.51 -21.26
C THR A 205 1.41 42.58 -21.08
N THR A 206 1.52 41.97 -19.89
CA THR A 206 2.67 41.16 -19.44
C THR A 206 2.46 39.65 -19.61
N CYS A 207 1.26 39.20 -20.00
CA CYS A 207 0.90 37.78 -20.05
C CYS A 207 1.39 37.02 -21.30
N ASN A 208 2.54 37.41 -21.83
CA ASN A 208 3.09 36.95 -23.12
C ASN A 208 4.40 36.14 -22.98
N GLY A 209 4.81 35.81 -21.75
CA GLY A 209 6.04 35.06 -21.46
C GLY A 209 5.85 33.54 -21.49
N ASP A 210 6.86 32.78 -21.05
CA ASP A 210 6.77 31.32 -20.95
C ASP A 210 5.68 30.91 -19.96
N TYR A 211 4.99 29.79 -20.24
CA TYR A 211 3.82 29.29 -19.51
C TYR A 211 4.03 29.37 -17.97
N TRP A 212 4.97 28.58 -17.44
CA TRP A 212 5.19 28.47 -15.98
C TRP A 212 5.66 29.75 -15.29
N SER A 213 6.17 30.73 -16.05
CA SER A 213 6.60 32.03 -15.51
C SER A 213 5.49 33.08 -15.55
N THR A 214 4.41 32.83 -16.30
CA THR A 214 3.35 33.79 -16.59
C THR A 214 2.07 33.49 -15.83
N ILE A 215 1.66 32.22 -15.74
CA ILE A 215 0.39 31.86 -15.06
C ILE A 215 0.47 32.23 -13.58
N GLY A 216 -0.61 32.78 -13.03
CA GLY A 216 -0.69 33.10 -11.60
C GLY A 216 0.08 34.35 -11.17
N THR A 217 0.70 35.07 -12.11
CA THR A 217 1.26 36.42 -11.90
C THR A 217 0.15 37.48 -11.92
N PRO A 218 0.37 38.71 -11.41
CA PRO A 218 -0.64 39.76 -11.42
C PRO A 218 -1.24 40.01 -12.81
N ASP A 219 -2.54 40.28 -12.87
CA ASP A 219 -3.35 40.54 -14.08
C ASP A 219 -3.47 39.38 -15.09
N CYS A 220 -2.66 38.32 -14.95
CA CYS A 220 -2.74 37.11 -15.78
C CYS A 220 -3.72 36.08 -15.22
N ALA A 221 -4.03 35.05 -16.02
CA ALA A 221 -4.91 33.96 -15.60
C ALA A 221 -4.37 33.28 -14.34
N GLN A 222 -5.23 33.15 -13.32
CA GLN A 222 -4.88 32.55 -12.04
C GLN A 222 -5.19 31.05 -12.02
N PRO A 223 -4.36 30.23 -11.36
CA PRO A 223 -4.69 28.84 -11.09
C PRO A 223 -6.00 28.68 -10.31
N GLY A 224 -6.65 27.54 -10.49
CA GLY A 224 -7.73 27.15 -9.60
C GLY A 224 -7.21 26.80 -8.21
N ALA A 225 -7.96 27.15 -7.16
CA ALA A 225 -7.57 26.86 -5.80
C ALA A 225 -7.56 25.34 -5.52
N SER A 226 -6.44 24.84 -5.00
CA SER A 226 -6.32 23.42 -4.60
C SER A 226 -6.90 23.18 -3.21
N LEU A 227 -7.35 21.95 -2.95
CA LEU A 227 -7.89 21.49 -1.67
C LEU A 227 -6.95 20.45 -1.06
N ILE A 228 -6.50 20.71 0.16
CA ILE A 228 -5.67 19.78 0.94
C ILE A 228 -6.35 19.59 2.28
N LEU A 229 -7.02 18.46 2.43
CA LEU A 229 -7.77 18.12 3.63
C LEU A 229 -7.12 16.88 4.24
N SER A 230 -6.76 16.97 5.51
CA SER A 230 -6.21 15.83 6.24
C SER A 230 -6.94 15.58 7.54
N VAL A 231 -7.10 14.31 7.88
CA VAL A 231 -7.50 13.86 9.20
C VAL A 231 -6.31 13.16 9.86
N GLY A 232 -6.14 13.27 11.18
CA GLY A 232 -5.04 12.59 11.87
C GLY A 232 -5.01 11.07 11.63
N HIS A 233 -3.89 10.44 11.99
CA HIS A 233 -3.56 9.06 11.61
C HIS A 233 -3.96 7.98 12.63
N ASN A 234 -4.66 8.34 13.71
CA ASN A 234 -5.09 7.37 14.72
C ASN A 234 -6.16 6.43 14.16
N SER A 235 -6.25 5.21 14.69
CA SER A 235 -7.16 4.17 14.20
C SER A 235 -8.65 4.54 14.21
N GLU A 236 -9.05 5.49 15.06
CA GLU A 236 -10.44 5.95 15.18
C GLU A 236 -10.77 7.16 14.28
N ASN A 237 -9.75 7.73 13.65
CA ASN A 237 -9.89 8.95 12.88
C ASN A 237 -10.47 8.67 11.50
N LEU A 238 -11.40 9.54 11.09
CA LEU A 238 -12.23 9.33 9.91
C LEU A 238 -12.44 10.61 9.11
N LEU A 239 -12.30 10.51 7.80
CA LEU A 239 -12.84 11.47 6.85
C LEU A 239 -14.10 10.85 6.23
N ASN A 240 -15.28 11.38 6.59
CA ASN A 240 -16.56 10.98 6.03
C ASN A 240 -17.09 12.03 5.05
N ASN A 241 -17.19 11.68 3.77
CA ASN A 241 -17.75 12.54 2.73
C ASN A 241 -19.08 11.98 2.22
N GLU A 242 -20.14 12.73 2.44
CA GLU A 242 -21.48 12.54 1.87
C GLU A 242 -21.81 13.66 0.86
N GLY A 243 -21.17 14.82 1.01
CA GLY A 243 -21.39 16.03 0.22
C GLY A 243 -20.56 16.10 -1.05
N VAL A 244 -20.04 17.30 -1.32
CA VAL A 244 -19.17 17.60 -2.47
C VAL A 244 -17.84 18.17 -2.01
N ILE A 245 -16.75 17.64 -2.56
CA ILE A 245 -15.40 18.22 -2.46
C ILE A 245 -14.95 18.53 -3.89
N ILE A 246 -14.74 19.81 -4.23
CA ILE A 246 -14.39 20.21 -5.60
C ILE A 246 -13.33 21.31 -5.66
N ALA A 247 -12.18 21.07 -6.26
CA ALA A 247 -11.16 22.10 -6.44
C ALA A 247 -11.51 23.08 -7.57
N GLY A 248 -10.90 24.27 -7.53
CA GLY A 248 -11.21 25.36 -8.45
C GLY A 248 -10.72 25.09 -9.87
N ARG A 249 -11.48 25.54 -10.87
CA ARG A 249 -11.06 25.59 -12.27
C ARG A 249 -9.96 26.63 -12.47
N GLY A 250 -9.04 26.41 -13.41
CA GLY A 250 -8.09 27.43 -13.85
C GLY A 250 -8.77 28.59 -14.61
N GLY A 251 -8.26 29.81 -14.41
CA GLY A 251 -8.69 31.00 -15.13
C GLY A 251 -8.34 30.98 -16.61
N SER A 252 -9.14 31.67 -17.41
CA SER A 252 -8.94 31.84 -18.84
C SER A 252 -7.94 32.96 -19.14
N GLY A 253 -6.95 32.71 -19.98
CA GLY A 253 -6.01 33.73 -20.46
C GLY A 253 -6.03 33.84 -21.98
N GLN A 254 -5.54 34.96 -22.50
CA GLN A 254 -5.46 35.21 -23.94
C GLN A 254 -4.45 34.29 -24.60
N LEU A 255 -3.23 34.18 -24.05
CA LEU A 255 -2.20 33.29 -24.59
C LEU A 255 -2.14 31.97 -23.81
N HIS A 256 -2.24 32.03 -22.48
CA HIS A 256 -2.13 30.84 -21.64
C HIS A 256 -3.30 30.72 -20.66
N HIS A 257 -4.00 29.58 -20.71
CA HIS A 257 -4.98 29.23 -19.69
C HIS A 257 -4.28 28.64 -18.46
N ALA A 258 -4.79 28.96 -17.27
CA ALA A 258 -4.22 28.50 -16.03
C ALA A 258 -4.64 27.05 -15.71
N TYR A 259 -3.83 26.34 -14.94
CA TYR A 259 -4.16 24.98 -14.53
C TYR A 259 -5.23 24.94 -13.43
N GLY A 260 -5.95 23.82 -13.35
CA GLY A 260 -6.95 23.56 -12.31
C GLY A 260 -6.32 23.17 -10.97
N GLY A 261 -7.06 23.37 -9.89
CA GLY A 261 -6.61 23.04 -8.54
C GLY A 261 -6.59 21.53 -8.28
N ASN A 262 -5.60 21.08 -7.51
CA ASN A 262 -5.49 19.68 -7.08
C ASN A 262 -6.44 19.38 -5.92
N VAL A 263 -6.74 18.11 -5.70
CA VAL A 263 -7.38 17.62 -4.47
C VAL A 263 -6.49 16.56 -3.83
N SER A 264 -6.11 16.77 -2.58
CA SER A 264 -5.38 15.80 -1.75
C SER A 264 -6.15 15.55 -0.48
N LEU A 265 -6.66 14.33 -0.31
CA LEU A 265 -7.35 13.88 0.90
C LEU A 265 -6.46 12.87 1.62
N LEU A 266 -6.13 13.13 2.88
CA LEU A 266 -5.30 12.26 3.70
C LEU A 266 -6.04 11.87 4.99
N GLY A 267 -5.88 10.64 5.44
CA GLY A 267 -6.42 10.22 6.74
C GLY A 267 -6.06 8.80 7.11
N ASN A 268 -6.46 8.34 8.29
CA ASN A 268 -6.39 6.92 8.62
C ASN A 268 -7.42 6.11 7.81
N VAL A 269 -8.69 6.52 7.88
CA VAL A 269 -9.77 5.96 7.08
C VAL A 269 -10.50 7.07 6.33
N ILE A 270 -10.78 6.83 5.05
CA ILE A 270 -11.58 7.72 4.20
C ILE A 270 -12.81 6.95 3.74
N VAL A 271 -13.98 7.48 4.04
CA VAL A 271 -15.28 6.97 3.56
C VAL A 271 -15.91 8.03 2.66
N ASN A 272 -16.29 7.63 1.45
CA ASN A 272 -17.03 8.44 0.50
C ASN A 272 -18.24 7.65 0.04
N HIS A 273 -19.45 8.17 0.25
CA HIS A 273 -20.66 7.45 -0.08
C HIS A 273 -21.80 8.39 -0.48
N VAL A 274 -22.80 7.82 -1.16
CA VAL A 274 -24.03 8.52 -1.54
C VAL A 274 -25.12 8.22 -0.51
N THR A 275 -25.82 9.25 -0.04
CA THR A 275 -27.03 9.12 0.79
C THR A 275 -28.25 9.58 0.01
N ASP A 276 -29.45 9.63 0.62
CA ASP A 276 -30.65 10.14 -0.05
C ASP A 276 -30.53 11.63 -0.45
N THR A 277 -29.74 12.41 0.30
CA THR A 277 -29.55 13.86 0.12
C THR A 277 -28.13 14.23 -0.30
N GLY A 278 -27.12 13.45 0.08
CA GLY A 278 -25.71 13.61 -0.28
C GLY A 278 -25.36 12.99 -1.64
N CYS A 279 -24.23 13.36 -2.22
CA CYS A 279 -23.79 12.92 -3.54
C CYS A 279 -22.41 12.23 -3.58
N GLY A 280 -21.62 12.26 -2.50
CA GLY A 280 -20.31 11.60 -2.44
C GLY A 280 -19.39 11.98 -3.61
N ILE A 281 -19.39 13.27 -4.00
CA ILE A 281 -18.61 13.76 -5.15
C ILE A 281 -17.26 14.28 -4.66
N ILE A 282 -16.20 13.84 -5.31
CA ILE A 282 -14.85 14.39 -5.15
C ILE A 282 -14.30 14.72 -6.54
N LYS A 283 -13.97 15.98 -6.81
CA LYS A 283 -13.47 16.40 -8.13
C LYS A 283 -12.30 17.39 -8.05
N ALA A 284 -11.22 17.13 -8.79
CA ALA A 284 -10.18 18.11 -9.02
C ALA A 284 -10.57 19.11 -10.12
N GLY A 285 -9.96 20.29 -10.08
CA GLY A 285 -10.30 21.42 -10.91
C GLY A 285 -9.91 21.23 -12.38
N ASP A 286 -10.75 21.69 -13.30
CA ASP A 286 -10.42 21.62 -14.72
C ASP A 286 -9.42 22.72 -15.13
N GLY A 287 -8.61 22.47 -16.15
CA GLY A 287 -7.57 23.39 -16.62
C GLY A 287 -8.07 24.58 -17.45
N SER A 288 -9.37 24.70 -17.70
CA SER A 288 -10.11 25.89 -18.13
C SER A 288 -11.53 25.44 -18.51
N LEU A 289 -12.15 26.03 -19.54
CA LEU A 289 -13.40 25.53 -20.12
C LEU A 289 -13.16 24.14 -20.73
N ALA A 290 -13.50 23.10 -19.98
CA ALA A 290 -13.51 21.71 -20.45
C ALA A 290 -14.91 21.33 -20.96
N THR A 291 -14.97 20.33 -21.83
CA THR A 291 -16.24 19.75 -22.27
C THR A 291 -16.94 19.06 -21.09
N PRO A 292 -18.24 19.32 -20.86
CA PRO A 292 -18.99 18.61 -19.84
C PRO A 292 -19.15 17.14 -20.22
N ALA A 293 -19.10 16.26 -19.24
CA ALA A 293 -19.45 14.85 -19.43
C ALA A 293 -20.97 14.69 -19.54
N SER A 294 -21.43 13.80 -20.42
CA SER A 294 -22.84 13.51 -20.63
C SER A 294 -23.37 12.47 -19.64
N ALA A 295 -24.68 12.49 -19.36
CA ALA A 295 -25.34 11.49 -18.52
C ALA A 295 -25.19 10.05 -19.04
N ALA A 296 -24.99 9.88 -20.35
CA ALA A 296 -24.76 8.57 -20.96
C ALA A 296 -23.40 7.96 -20.58
N GLU A 297 -22.45 8.78 -20.13
CA GLU A 297 -21.10 8.35 -19.73
C GLU A 297 -21.02 7.91 -18.26
N ARG A 298 -22.07 8.12 -17.45
CA ARG A 298 -22.05 7.90 -15.99
C ARG A 298 -23.27 7.10 -15.50
N PRO A 299 -23.42 5.84 -15.92
CA PRO A 299 -24.54 5.00 -15.52
C PRO A 299 -24.54 4.76 -14.01
N GLY A 300 -25.71 4.76 -13.38
CA GLY A 300 -25.88 4.49 -11.94
C GLY A 300 -25.80 5.72 -11.03
N VAL A 301 -25.23 6.84 -11.50
CA VAL A 301 -25.16 8.09 -10.73
C VAL A 301 -26.56 8.74 -10.62
N PRO A 302 -27.01 9.17 -9.42
CA PRO A 302 -28.27 9.88 -9.28
C PRO A 302 -28.29 11.17 -10.11
N ALA A 303 -29.37 11.40 -10.87
CA ALA A 303 -29.52 12.58 -11.74
C ALA A 303 -29.27 13.91 -10.99
N ARG A 304 -29.76 14.03 -9.74
CA ARG A 304 -29.52 15.20 -8.88
C ARG A 304 -28.03 15.48 -8.65
N CYS A 305 -27.21 14.43 -8.57
CA CYS A 305 -25.78 14.55 -8.33
C CYS A 305 -25.04 14.93 -9.61
N LEU A 306 -25.50 14.46 -10.77
CA LEU A 306 -24.97 14.91 -12.05
C LEU A 306 -25.32 16.38 -12.31
N ASP A 307 -26.56 16.80 -12.04
CA ASP A 307 -26.98 18.19 -12.16
C ASP A 307 -26.19 19.10 -11.23
N LEU A 308 -26.00 18.70 -9.96
CA LEU A 308 -25.18 19.43 -8.99
C LEU A 308 -23.73 19.55 -9.47
N LEU A 309 -23.14 18.46 -9.96
CA LEU A 309 -21.78 18.48 -10.49
C LEU A 309 -21.66 19.44 -11.67
N ASN A 310 -22.60 19.40 -12.61
CA ASN A 310 -22.64 20.29 -13.79
C ASN A 310 -22.77 21.77 -13.38
N GLN A 311 -23.60 22.06 -12.38
CA GLN A 311 -23.74 23.42 -11.82
C GLN A 311 -22.44 23.90 -11.18
N LEU A 312 -21.72 23.03 -10.46
CA LEU A 312 -20.48 23.40 -9.77
C LEU A 312 -19.27 23.51 -10.71
N THR A 313 -19.28 22.82 -11.86
CA THR A 313 -18.20 22.89 -12.85
C THR A 313 -18.35 24.00 -13.88
N ASN A 314 -19.54 24.62 -14.01
CA ASN A 314 -19.83 25.74 -14.95
C ASN A 314 -19.20 25.53 -16.35
N ALA A 315 -19.62 24.47 -17.03
CA ALA A 315 -19.23 24.20 -18.42
C ALA A 315 -19.73 25.31 -19.36
N ALA A 316 -18.83 26.03 -20.03
CA ALA A 316 -19.20 26.85 -21.17
C ALA A 316 -18.89 26.11 -22.47
N ASN A 317 -19.80 26.20 -23.44
CA ASN A 317 -19.57 25.79 -24.82
C ASN A 317 -18.64 26.83 -25.47
N ASP A 318 -17.33 26.62 -25.42
CA ASP A 318 -16.43 27.41 -26.26
C ASP A 318 -16.38 26.80 -27.66
N SER A 319 -17.16 27.39 -28.57
CA SER A 319 -17.27 26.99 -29.97
C SER A 319 -16.40 27.84 -30.89
N ASP A 320 -15.40 28.57 -30.36
CA ASP A 320 -14.64 29.52 -31.18
C ASP A 320 -13.60 28.81 -32.08
N THR A 321 -13.93 28.70 -33.36
CA THR A 321 -13.16 27.97 -34.39
C THR A 321 -12.14 28.84 -35.13
N ALA A 322 -11.63 29.92 -34.53
CA ALA A 322 -10.65 30.77 -35.21
C ALA A 322 -9.24 30.13 -35.25
N ALA A 323 -8.53 30.34 -36.36
CA ALA A 323 -7.24 29.72 -36.63
C ALA A 323 -6.14 30.24 -35.67
N PRO A 324 -5.36 29.33 -35.05
CA PRO A 324 -4.39 29.70 -34.02
C PRO A 324 -3.22 30.52 -34.56
N ALA A 325 -2.89 31.64 -33.89
CA ALA A 325 -1.83 32.56 -34.31
C ALA A 325 -0.54 32.52 -33.46
N ASN A 326 -0.55 31.93 -32.26
CA ASN A 326 0.54 32.04 -31.27
C ASN A 326 0.87 30.71 -30.55
N ASN A 327 2.02 30.64 -29.85
CA ASN A 327 2.49 29.46 -29.08
C ASN A 327 1.80 29.28 -27.71
N GLY A 328 0.52 29.66 -27.60
CA GLY A 328 -0.25 29.57 -26.37
C GLY A 328 -0.53 28.14 -25.92
N ARG A 329 -0.85 27.96 -24.64
CA ARG A 329 -1.15 26.65 -24.04
C ARG A 329 -2.43 26.68 -23.22
N ALA A 330 -3.27 25.66 -23.37
CA ALA A 330 -4.40 25.45 -22.48
C ALA A 330 -3.96 24.82 -21.15
N GLY A 331 -4.76 24.98 -20.10
CA GLY A 331 -4.36 24.62 -18.76
C GLY A 331 -4.48 23.13 -18.50
N LYS A 332 -3.58 22.60 -17.69
CA LYS A 332 -3.64 21.22 -17.20
C LYS A 332 -4.81 21.07 -16.22
N GLY A 333 -5.52 19.96 -16.26
CA GLY A 333 -6.43 19.57 -15.20
C GLY A 333 -5.70 19.23 -13.90
N GLY A 334 -6.33 19.50 -12.76
CA GLY A 334 -5.78 19.22 -11.43
C GLY A 334 -5.72 17.73 -11.13
N ASP A 335 -4.67 17.32 -10.42
CA ASP A 335 -4.48 15.95 -9.97
C ASP A 335 -5.36 15.68 -8.72
N LEU A 336 -5.82 14.44 -8.56
CA LEU A 336 -6.63 13.99 -7.43
C LEU A 336 -5.95 12.81 -6.75
N THR A 337 -5.72 12.90 -5.44
CA THR A 337 -5.15 11.81 -4.64
C THR A 337 -5.92 11.62 -3.35
N LEU A 338 -6.36 10.38 -3.11
CA LEU A 338 -6.88 9.90 -1.83
C LEU A 338 -5.86 8.96 -1.22
N TRP A 339 -5.45 9.28 0.01
CA TRP A 339 -4.45 8.56 0.75
C TRP A 339 -5.00 8.16 2.12
N ALA A 340 -5.15 6.86 2.36
CA ALA A 340 -5.59 6.31 3.64
C ALA A 340 -4.48 5.45 4.27
N ASP A 341 -4.18 5.61 5.56
CA ASP A 341 -3.21 4.72 6.21
C ASP A 341 -3.74 3.31 6.46
N SER A 342 -5.06 3.15 6.56
CA SER A 342 -5.72 1.86 6.74
C SER A 342 -6.65 1.57 5.55
N GLY A 343 -7.80 2.24 5.50
CA GLY A 343 -8.89 1.88 4.59
C GLY A 343 -9.42 3.07 3.80
N LEU A 344 -9.59 2.88 2.49
CA LEU A 344 -10.35 3.77 1.62
C LEU A 344 -11.60 3.05 1.11
N TYR A 345 -12.76 3.60 1.44
CA TYR A 345 -14.06 3.05 1.05
C TYR A 345 -14.84 4.11 0.27
N SER A 346 -14.82 4.01 -1.06
CA SER A 346 -15.56 4.91 -1.95
C SER A 346 -16.55 4.10 -2.77
N GLN A 347 -17.66 3.68 -2.16
CA GLN A 347 -18.56 2.67 -2.71
C GLN A 347 -19.94 3.22 -3.08
N GLY A 348 -20.67 2.45 -3.88
CA GLY A 348 -21.96 2.86 -4.45
C GLY A 348 -21.76 3.88 -5.59
N PRO A 349 -22.81 4.58 -6.03
CA PRO A 349 -22.77 5.42 -7.24
C PRO A 349 -22.08 6.79 -7.03
N VAL A 350 -20.97 6.78 -6.30
CA VAL A 350 -20.10 7.93 -6.04
C VAL A 350 -19.33 8.36 -7.30
N GLN A 351 -18.81 9.59 -7.28
CA GLN A 351 -17.98 10.11 -8.37
C GLN A 351 -16.67 10.66 -7.83
N VAL A 352 -15.54 10.11 -8.29
CA VAL A 352 -14.20 10.62 -7.98
C VAL A 352 -13.45 10.93 -9.28
N LEU A 353 -13.19 12.21 -9.52
CA LEU A 353 -12.83 12.70 -10.85
C LEU A 353 -11.61 13.62 -10.79
N ALA A 354 -10.52 13.27 -11.46
CA ALA A 354 -9.46 14.26 -11.68
C ALA A 354 -9.93 15.37 -12.65
N GLY A 355 -9.16 16.46 -12.73
CA GLY A 355 -9.48 17.61 -13.56
C GLY A 355 -9.26 17.32 -15.04
N ASN A 356 -10.18 17.73 -15.91
CA ASN A 356 -9.99 17.67 -17.35
C ASN A 356 -9.01 18.76 -17.82
N GLY A 357 -8.27 18.47 -18.88
CA GLY A 357 -7.48 19.46 -19.58
C GLY A 357 -8.34 20.51 -20.27
N GLY A 358 -7.90 21.76 -20.26
CA GLY A 358 -8.59 22.87 -20.93
C GLY A 358 -8.50 22.76 -22.45
N ASN A 359 -9.56 23.15 -23.16
CA ASN A 359 -9.55 23.26 -24.62
C ASN A 359 -8.81 24.52 -25.10
N CYS A 360 -8.34 24.50 -26.35
CA CYS A 360 -7.71 25.65 -26.99
C CYS A 360 -8.76 26.60 -27.56
N THR A 361 -8.45 27.91 -27.51
CA THR A 361 -9.10 28.94 -28.34
C THR A 361 -8.14 29.34 -29.48
N ALA A 362 -8.48 30.39 -30.22
CA ALA A 362 -7.73 30.89 -31.37
C ALA A 362 -6.28 31.38 -31.08
N ALA A 363 -5.79 31.27 -29.85
CA ALA A 363 -4.45 31.71 -29.47
C ALA A 363 -3.55 30.57 -28.95
N GLN A 364 -4.10 29.37 -28.72
CA GLN A 364 -3.37 28.21 -28.19
C GLN A 364 -3.15 27.15 -29.26
N THR A 365 -1.95 26.57 -29.26
CA THR A 365 -1.59 25.45 -30.14
C THR A 365 -1.45 24.14 -29.40
N GLN A 366 -1.22 24.18 -28.09
CA GLN A 366 -1.11 23.01 -27.21
C GLN A 366 -2.27 22.93 -26.22
N GLY A 367 -2.90 21.78 -26.21
CA GLY A 367 -3.99 21.42 -25.34
C GLY A 367 -3.59 21.07 -23.92
N GLY A 368 -4.53 21.21 -23.00
CA GLY A 368 -4.36 20.85 -21.60
C GLY A 368 -4.32 19.33 -21.43
N ASN A 369 -3.33 18.83 -20.70
CA ASN A 369 -3.35 17.44 -20.26
C ASN A 369 -4.38 17.26 -19.13
N GLY A 370 -5.00 16.09 -19.06
CA GLY A 370 -5.82 15.70 -17.93
C GLY A 370 -5.01 15.48 -16.65
N GLY A 371 -5.65 15.67 -15.51
CA GLY A 371 -5.10 15.39 -14.19
C GLY A 371 -5.05 13.88 -13.91
N ARG A 372 -4.07 13.46 -13.11
CA ARG A 372 -3.92 12.08 -12.64
C ARG A 372 -4.88 11.77 -11.49
N LEU A 373 -5.29 10.52 -11.40
CA LEU A 373 -6.11 10.00 -10.30
C LEU A 373 -5.31 8.95 -9.53
N ARG A 374 -5.22 9.08 -8.20
CA ARG A 374 -4.56 8.10 -7.33
C ARG A 374 -5.40 7.70 -6.12
N PHE A 375 -5.37 6.40 -5.83
CA PHE A 375 -5.96 5.80 -4.64
C PHE A 375 -4.91 4.94 -3.96
N ASN A 376 -4.55 5.29 -2.73
CA ASN A 376 -3.57 4.55 -1.96
C ASN A 376 -4.14 4.20 -0.58
N ALA A 377 -4.03 2.93 -0.18
CA ALA A 377 -4.28 2.53 1.21
C ALA A 377 -3.50 1.29 1.67
N ARG A 378 -2.91 1.32 2.87
CA ARG A 378 -2.08 0.18 3.33
C ARG A 378 -2.84 -1.10 3.60
N GLN A 379 -4.14 -1.08 3.87
CA GLN A 379 -4.89 -2.30 4.11
C GLN A 379 -5.87 -2.57 2.99
N ARG A 380 -6.70 -1.57 2.62
CA ARG A 380 -7.79 -1.81 1.69
C ARG A 380 -8.24 -0.59 0.91
N VAL A 381 -8.46 -0.78 -0.39
CA VAL A 381 -9.21 0.14 -1.25
C VAL A 381 -10.45 -0.58 -1.77
N ASP A 382 -11.64 -0.07 -1.46
CA ASP A 382 -12.91 -0.58 -1.97
C ASP A 382 -13.62 0.50 -2.79
N LEU A 383 -13.76 0.24 -4.09
CA LEU A 383 -14.31 1.17 -5.07
C LEU A 383 -15.58 0.60 -5.72
N SER A 384 -16.19 -0.41 -5.11
CA SER A 384 -17.34 -1.13 -5.67
C SER A 384 -18.52 -0.19 -6.01
N GLY A 385 -19.03 -0.27 -7.24
CA GLY A 385 -20.21 0.46 -7.71
C GLY A 385 -19.98 1.92 -8.12
N GLY A 386 -18.77 2.47 -7.96
CA GLY A 386 -18.48 3.89 -8.21
C GLY A 386 -17.96 4.21 -9.61
N TYR A 387 -17.93 5.51 -9.94
CA TYR A 387 -17.34 6.03 -11.17
C TYR A 387 -16.08 6.84 -10.87
N PHE A 388 -14.94 6.34 -11.35
CA PHE A 388 -13.60 6.87 -11.09
C PHE A 388 -12.94 7.21 -12.42
N ALA A 389 -12.55 8.46 -12.62
CA ALA A 389 -11.93 8.86 -13.88
C ALA A 389 -10.75 9.81 -13.66
N ALA A 390 -9.62 9.50 -14.29
CA ALA A 390 -8.61 10.51 -14.52
C ALA A 390 -9.12 11.57 -15.51
N GLY A 391 -8.45 12.71 -15.54
CA GLY A 391 -8.82 13.82 -16.40
C GLY A 391 -8.67 13.44 -17.86
N ARG A 392 -9.61 13.84 -18.70
CA ARG A 392 -9.46 13.74 -20.16
C ARG A 392 -8.55 14.84 -20.67
N GLY A 393 -7.68 14.50 -21.61
CA GLY A 393 -6.93 15.50 -22.36
C GLY A 393 -7.86 16.31 -23.27
N SER A 394 -7.48 17.53 -23.60
CA SER A 394 -8.28 18.35 -24.51
C SER A 394 -8.35 17.74 -25.92
N THR A 395 -9.52 17.76 -26.56
CA THR A 395 -9.71 17.19 -27.90
C THR A 395 -9.75 18.23 -29.02
N ASN A 396 -9.78 19.51 -28.68
CA ASN A 396 -10.01 20.63 -29.61
C ASN A 396 -8.76 21.51 -29.75
N CYS A 397 -7.60 20.92 -30.07
CA CYS A 397 -6.34 21.65 -30.22
C CYS A 397 -5.50 21.14 -31.41
N PRO A 398 -4.63 21.97 -32.00
CA PRO A 398 -3.65 21.51 -33.00
C PRO A 398 -2.74 20.40 -32.46
N GLN A 399 -2.37 20.48 -31.18
CA GLN A 399 -1.77 19.41 -30.40
C GLN A 399 -2.69 19.12 -29.22
N ASN A 400 -3.42 18.02 -29.26
CA ASN A 400 -4.31 17.62 -28.17
C ASN A 400 -3.50 17.26 -26.92
N GLY A 401 -4.13 17.47 -25.76
CA GLY A 401 -3.57 17.03 -24.49
C GLY A 401 -3.75 15.53 -24.30
N ASN A 402 -2.91 14.95 -23.46
CA ASN A 402 -3.02 13.54 -23.07
C ASN A 402 -3.98 13.39 -21.89
N SER A 403 -4.76 12.31 -21.88
CA SER A 403 -5.53 11.89 -20.71
C SER A 403 -4.60 11.56 -19.54
N GLY A 404 -5.02 11.89 -18.32
CA GLY A 404 -4.26 11.60 -17.11
C GLY A 404 -4.27 10.11 -16.79
N ALA A 405 -3.23 9.64 -16.10
CA ALA A 405 -3.14 8.26 -15.68
C ALA A 405 -3.95 7.98 -14.40
N VAL A 406 -4.39 6.74 -14.22
CA VAL A 406 -4.94 6.21 -12.97
C VAL A 406 -3.90 5.28 -12.34
N GLY A 407 -3.57 5.53 -11.08
CA GLY A 407 -2.73 4.65 -10.26
C GLY A 407 -3.51 4.18 -9.05
N ILE A 408 -3.55 2.87 -8.81
CA ILE A 408 -4.21 2.30 -7.63
C ILE A 408 -3.24 1.31 -6.99
N GLU A 409 -2.92 1.55 -5.72
CA GLU A 409 -2.14 0.64 -4.90
C GLU A 409 -2.83 0.47 -3.54
N PRO A 410 -3.30 -0.75 -3.25
CA PRO A 410 -3.58 -1.14 -1.88
C PRO A 410 -2.96 -2.49 -1.49
N SER A 411 -3.02 -2.86 -0.21
CA SER A 411 -2.79 -4.27 0.20
C SER A 411 -3.95 -5.22 -0.07
N VAL A 412 -5.15 -4.69 -0.33
CA VAL A 412 -6.32 -5.43 -0.85
C VAL A 412 -7.14 -4.47 -1.70
N ILE A 413 -7.48 -4.83 -2.93
CA ILE A 413 -8.45 -4.07 -3.74
C ILE A 413 -9.73 -4.86 -3.93
N SER A 414 -10.86 -4.18 -3.74
CA SER A 414 -12.17 -4.68 -4.17
C SER A 414 -12.73 -3.72 -5.21
N LEU A 415 -12.81 -4.18 -6.45
CA LEU A 415 -13.55 -3.52 -7.53
C LEU A 415 -14.89 -4.22 -7.82
N ALA A 416 -15.15 -5.34 -7.16
CA ALA A 416 -16.26 -6.25 -7.43
C ALA A 416 -17.63 -5.54 -7.28
N GLY A 417 -18.49 -5.70 -8.28
CA GLY A 417 -19.85 -5.17 -8.26
C GLY A 417 -20.27 -4.48 -9.57
N ALA A 418 -21.54 -4.67 -9.93
CA ALA A 418 -22.16 -3.94 -11.05
C ALA A 418 -22.11 -2.42 -10.79
N GLY A 419 -21.81 -1.64 -11.82
CA GLY A 419 -21.68 -0.19 -11.75
C GLY A 419 -20.25 0.35 -11.59
N THR A 420 -19.27 -0.44 -11.15
CA THR A 420 -17.87 0.02 -11.03
C THR A 420 -17.31 0.43 -12.40
N ARG A 421 -16.79 1.66 -12.51
CA ARG A 421 -16.16 2.18 -13.74
C ARG A 421 -14.86 2.91 -13.41
N ILE A 422 -13.77 2.53 -14.07
CA ILE A 422 -12.46 3.18 -13.99
C ILE A 422 -12.03 3.60 -15.40
N GLU A 423 -11.81 4.91 -15.60
CA GLU A 423 -11.39 5.47 -16.89
C GLU A 423 -10.11 6.32 -16.77
N GLY A 424 -9.22 6.21 -17.76
CA GLY A 424 -8.00 7.03 -17.80
C GLY A 424 -7.20 6.93 -19.08
N GLY A 425 -6.06 7.62 -19.12
CA GLY A 425 -5.04 7.49 -20.14
C GLY A 425 -4.38 6.12 -20.06
N ASP A 426 -3.37 6.00 -19.20
CA ASP A 426 -2.85 4.70 -18.76
C ASP A 426 -3.47 4.35 -17.40
N ILE A 427 -3.76 3.07 -17.18
CA ILE A 427 -4.27 2.57 -15.90
C ILE A 427 -3.28 1.55 -15.34
N THR A 428 -2.78 1.79 -14.15
CA THR A 428 -1.91 0.87 -13.41
C THR A 428 -2.58 0.52 -12.09
N ILE A 429 -2.86 -0.77 -11.90
CA ILE A 429 -3.34 -1.32 -10.63
C ILE A 429 -2.29 -2.33 -10.18
N PHE A 430 -1.71 -2.13 -9.01
CA PHE A 430 -0.61 -2.95 -8.56
C PHE A 430 -0.60 -3.14 -7.05
N GLY A 431 0.17 -4.14 -6.59
CA GLY A 431 0.29 -4.49 -5.18
C GLY A 431 1.56 -5.30 -4.90
N GLY A 432 1.81 -5.56 -3.62
CA GLY A 432 2.98 -6.29 -3.11
C GLY A 432 2.90 -7.82 -3.23
N ASP A 433 3.73 -8.49 -2.45
CA ASP A 433 3.71 -9.96 -2.32
C ASP A 433 2.42 -10.46 -1.63
N ASP A 434 2.06 -11.72 -1.88
CA ASP A 434 0.88 -12.43 -1.36
C ASP A 434 -0.46 -11.74 -1.68
N TRP A 435 -0.47 -10.91 -2.72
CA TRP A 435 -1.57 -10.02 -3.03
C TRP A 435 -2.64 -10.64 -3.93
N VAL A 436 -3.92 -10.31 -3.69
CA VAL A 436 -5.03 -10.73 -4.55
C VAL A 436 -5.68 -9.51 -5.21
N LEU A 437 -5.57 -9.44 -6.54
CA LEU A 437 -6.29 -8.50 -7.39
C LEU A 437 -7.65 -9.07 -7.76
N ASP A 438 -8.70 -8.73 -7.01
CA ASP A 438 -10.06 -9.18 -7.32
C ASP A 438 -10.73 -8.29 -8.37
N LEU A 439 -10.85 -8.81 -9.59
CA LEU A 439 -11.58 -8.23 -10.72
C LEU A 439 -12.76 -9.11 -11.14
N SER A 440 -13.29 -9.91 -10.23
CA SER A 440 -14.41 -10.80 -10.50
C SER A 440 -15.74 -10.04 -10.57
N HIS A 441 -16.71 -10.62 -11.28
CA HIS A 441 -18.10 -10.12 -11.33
C HIS A 441 -18.25 -8.64 -11.74
N LEU A 442 -17.46 -8.20 -12.70
CA LEU A 442 -17.49 -6.83 -13.23
C LEU A 442 -18.44 -6.71 -14.43
N ASP A 443 -18.98 -5.51 -14.60
CA ASP A 443 -19.74 -5.16 -15.80
C ASP A 443 -18.85 -5.06 -17.04
N ALA A 444 -19.47 -5.17 -18.22
CA ALA A 444 -18.82 -4.88 -19.48
C ALA A 444 -18.18 -3.47 -19.48
N ALA A 445 -16.92 -3.41 -19.91
CA ALA A 445 -16.09 -2.21 -19.96
C ALA A 445 -15.93 -1.50 -18.60
N ALA A 446 -15.80 -2.28 -17.51
CA ALA A 446 -15.53 -1.75 -16.18
C ALA A 446 -14.25 -0.91 -16.12
N ILE A 447 -13.17 -1.34 -16.78
CA ILE A 447 -11.88 -0.63 -16.77
C ILE A 447 -11.50 -0.26 -18.21
N GLN A 448 -11.36 1.04 -18.49
CA GLN A 448 -11.13 1.57 -19.82
C GLN A 448 -9.94 2.54 -19.85
N ALA A 449 -8.93 2.22 -20.66
CA ALA A 449 -7.76 3.06 -20.86
C ALA A 449 -7.65 3.50 -22.33
N ASP A 450 -7.36 4.78 -22.56
CA ASP A 450 -6.97 5.28 -23.89
C ASP A 450 -5.63 4.68 -24.35
N GLY A 451 -4.74 4.43 -23.39
CA GLY A 451 -3.42 3.84 -23.53
C GLY A 451 -3.36 2.41 -22.99
N ASP A 452 -2.37 2.11 -22.16
CA ASP A 452 -2.12 0.78 -21.61
C ASP A 452 -2.89 0.53 -20.30
N ILE A 453 -3.27 -0.73 -20.06
CA ILE A 453 -3.64 -1.22 -18.72
C ILE A 453 -2.53 -2.14 -18.22
N THR A 454 -2.00 -1.88 -17.03
CA THR A 454 -1.02 -2.73 -16.36
C THR A 454 -1.59 -3.20 -15.04
N LEU A 455 -1.70 -4.52 -14.89
CA LEU A 455 -2.08 -5.20 -13.65
C LEU A 455 -0.86 -5.97 -13.16
N ALA A 456 -0.33 -5.63 -11.99
CA ALA A 456 0.93 -6.19 -11.50
C ALA A 456 0.90 -6.51 -10.00
N VAL A 457 1.27 -7.73 -9.65
CA VAL A 457 1.28 -8.21 -8.26
C VAL A 457 2.64 -8.82 -7.95
N GLY A 458 3.04 -8.85 -6.68
CA GLY A 458 4.27 -9.46 -6.22
C GLY A 458 4.21 -10.99 -6.16
N LYS A 459 5.20 -11.60 -5.50
CA LYS A 459 5.34 -13.05 -5.34
C LYS A 459 4.09 -13.64 -4.67
N ASN A 460 3.68 -14.84 -5.09
CA ASN A 460 2.44 -15.52 -4.72
C ASN A 460 1.16 -14.74 -5.07
N GLY A 461 1.27 -13.65 -5.84
CA GLY A 461 0.13 -12.81 -6.13
C GLY A 461 -0.77 -13.39 -7.22
N ILE A 462 -2.08 -13.13 -7.07
CA ILE A 462 -3.15 -13.67 -7.89
C ILE A 462 -3.91 -12.53 -8.56
N ILE A 463 -4.25 -12.70 -9.84
CA ILE A 463 -5.23 -11.85 -10.53
C ILE A 463 -6.49 -12.68 -10.78
N ASP A 464 -7.61 -12.33 -10.13
CA ASP A 464 -8.88 -13.04 -10.27
C ASP A 464 -9.79 -12.36 -11.29
N LEU A 465 -10.07 -13.05 -12.41
CA LEU A 465 -10.96 -12.61 -13.47
C LEU A 465 -12.22 -13.50 -13.60
N ARG A 466 -12.50 -14.36 -12.61
CA ARG A 466 -13.65 -15.27 -12.62
C ARG A 466 -14.99 -14.53 -12.56
N GLY A 467 -16.07 -15.20 -12.96
CA GLY A 467 -17.41 -14.61 -12.94
C GLY A 467 -17.67 -13.55 -14.02
N ASN A 468 -16.72 -13.32 -14.93
CA ASN A 468 -16.83 -12.33 -16.01
C ASN A 468 -17.18 -13.02 -17.34
N SER A 469 -18.36 -12.73 -17.89
CA SER A 469 -18.82 -13.28 -19.17
C SER A 469 -18.72 -12.29 -20.35
N ALA A 470 -18.19 -11.10 -20.13
CA ALA A 470 -18.06 -10.04 -21.12
C ALA A 470 -16.65 -9.39 -21.05
N THR A 471 -16.34 -8.55 -22.04
CA THR A 471 -15.11 -7.75 -22.03
C THR A 471 -15.18 -6.72 -20.91
N ILE A 472 -14.33 -6.88 -19.89
CA ILE A 472 -14.25 -6.00 -18.71
C ILE A 472 -13.07 -5.02 -18.79
N LEU A 473 -11.97 -5.42 -19.43
CA LEU A 473 -10.80 -4.57 -19.66
C LEU A 473 -10.78 -4.11 -21.12
N LYS A 474 -10.74 -2.79 -21.36
CA LYS A 474 -10.58 -2.20 -22.69
C LYS A 474 -9.39 -1.24 -22.71
N ALA A 475 -8.40 -1.53 -23.55
CA ALA A 475 -7.24 -0.67 -23.73
C ALA A 475 -7.09 -0.25 -25.20
N GLY A 476 -6.85 1.03 -25.45
CA GLY A 476 -6.42 1.51 -26.76
C GLY A 476 -4.98 1.08 -27.10
N GLY A 477 -4.18 0.76 -26.07
CA GLY A 477 -2.85 0.18 -26.12
C GLY A 477 -2.84 -1.32 -25.82
N GLN A 478 -1.97 -1.73 -24.91
CA GLN A 478 -1.80 -3.12 -24.48
C GLN A 478 -2.39 -3.36 -23.10
N VAL A 479 -2.71 -4.62 -22.79
CA VAL A 479 -3.02 -5.05 -21.43
C VAL A 479 -1.91 -5.97 -20.96
N LYS A 480 -1.26 -5.63 -19.85
CA LYS A 480 -0.16 -6.37 -19.24
C LYS A 480 -0.63 -6.98 -17.91
N LEU A 481 -0.47 -8.29 -17.77
CA LEU A 481 -0.79 -9.05 -16.56
C LEU A 481 0.51 -9.63 -16.02
N PHE A 482 0.92 -9.20 -14.82
CA PHE A 482 2.12 -9.70 -14.13
C PHE A 482 1.69 -10.32 -12.81
N SER A 483 1.62 -11.64 -12.75
CA SER A 483 1.23 -12.40 -11.56
C SER A 483 1.78 -13.82 -11.60
N ASP A 484 1.75 -14.51 -10.46
CA ASP A 484 2.05 -15.94 -10.42
C ASP A 484 0.85 -16.78 -10.88
N GLU A 485 -0.36 -16.29 -10.62
CA GLU A 485 -1.59 -16.94 -11.05
C GLU A 485 -2.60 -15.94 -11.63
N VAL A 486 -3.32 -16.35 -12.68
CA VAL A 486 -4.47 -15.64 -13.25
C VAL A 486 -5.66 -16.59 -13.26
N LEU A 487 -6.69 -16.30 -12.46
CA LEU A 487 -7.87 -17.13 -12.34
C LEU A 487 -8.93 -16.74 -13.37
N LEU A 488 -9.49 -17.73 -14.06
CA LEU A 488 -10.57 -17.59 -15.04
C LEU A 488 -11.57 -18.72 -14.86
N ASP A 489 -12.82 -18.49 -15.27
CA ASP A 489 -13.80 -19.57 -15.34
C ASP A 489 -13.37 -20.61 -16.38
N GLY A 490 -13.64 -21.90 -16.14
CA GLY A 490 -13.08 -23.00 -16.95
C GLY A 490 -13.41 -22.99 -18.45
N ASN A 491 -14.36 -22.17 -18.90
CA ASN A 491 -14.72 -21.99 -20.32
C ASN A 491 -14.41 -20.58 -20.87
N VAL A 492 -13.75 -19.73 -20.08
CA VAL A 492 -13.44 -18.34 -20.42
C VAL A 492 -11.94 -18.20 -20.67
N ASN A 493 -11.56 -17.48 -21.73
CA ASN A 493 -10.17 -17.12 -22.01
C ASN A 493 -9.97 -15.60 -21.99
N LEU A 494 -8.71 -15.17 -21.87
CA LEU A 494 -8.35 -13.74 -21.76
C LEU A 494 -8.90 -12.88 -22.90
N LYS A 495 -9.02 -13.38 -24.13
CA LYS A 495 -9.53 -12.59 -25.26
C LYS A 495 -11.04 -12.31 -25.18
N GLN A 496 -11.77 -13.03 -24.33
CA GLN A 496 -13.20 -12.77 -24.09
C GLN A 496 -13.40 -11.65 -23.05
N VAL A 497 -12.52 -11.60 -22.04
CA VAL A 497 -12.58 -10.62 -20.95
C VAL A 497 -11.74 -9.37 -21.20
N ILE A 498 -10.83 -9.40 -22.18
CA ILE A 498 -9.91 -8.31 -22.51
C ILE A 498 -10.00 -7.92 -24.00
N GLN A 499 -10.14 -6.62 -24.26
CA GLN A 499 -10.00 -6.00 -25.58
C GLN A 499 -8.80 -5.05 -25.56
N ALA A 500 -7.77 -5.38 -26.35
CA ALA A 500 -6.54 -4.59 -26.45
C ALA A 500 -5.85 -4.84 -27.78
N LYS A 501 -4.85 -4.01 -28.14
CA LYS A 501 -3.97 -4.30 -29.29
C LYS A 501 -3.15 -5.57 -29.05
N ASN A 502 -2.58 -5.69 -27.86
CA ASN A 502 -1.84 -6.87 -27.39
C ASN A 502 -2.24 -7.20 -25.96
N ILE A 503 -2.20 -8.49 -25.63
CA ILE A 503 -2.31 -9.01 -24.26
C ILE A 503 -0.96 -9.62 -23.94
N VAL A 504 -0.30 -9.11 -22.91
CA VAL A 504 1.02 -9.56 -22.43
C VAL A 504 0.81 -10.19 -21.06
N VAL A 505 1.25 -11.44 -20.90
CA VAL A 505 1.25 -12.13 -19.61
C VAL A 505 2.69 -12.44 -19.27
N GLY A 506 3.12 -12.05 -18.06
CA GLY A 506 4.47 -12.27 -17.56
C GLY A 506 4.45 -12.69 -16.10
N PRO A 507 5.62 -13.04 -15.54
CA PRO A 507 5.74 -13.38 -14.12
C PRO A 507 5.33 -12.20 -13.23
N ASN A 508 5.11 -12.48 -11.95
CA ASN A 508 4.90 -11.45 -10.93
C ASN A 508 5.96 -10.34 -11.00
N LYS A 509 5.56 -9.11 -10.66
CA LYS A 509 6.41 -7.92 -10.77
C LYS A 509 5.99 -6.85 -9.76
N ILE A 510 6.94 -6.44 -8.93
CA ILE A 510 6.82 -5.22 -8.12
C ILE A 510 7.00 -3.98 -9.01
N LEU A 511 6.07 -3.03 -8.89
CA LEU A 511 6.16 -1.72 -9.55
C LEU A 511 6.45 -0.63 -8.51
N TYR A 512 7.21 0.38 -8.94
CA TYR A 512 7.50 1.57 -8.14
C TYR A 512 6.65 2.73 -8.66
N ASP A 513 6.12 3.55 -7.74
CA ASP A 513 5.46 4.80 -8.09
C ASP A 513 5.71 5.84 -7.00
N VAL A 514 5.81 7.11 -7.41
CA VAL A 514 6.04 8.23 -6.50
C VAL A 514 5.14 9.40 -6.88
N SER A 515 4.75 10.17 -5.87
CA SER A 515 4.01 11.40 -6.08
C SER A 515 4.33 12.46 -5.03
N PHE A 516 4.09 13.71 -5.41
CA PHE A 516 4.07 14.82 -4.46
C PHE A 516 2.62 15.18 -4.14
N LEU A 517 2.34 15.37 -2.86
CA LEU A 517 1.10 15.94 -2.35
C LEU A 517 1.44 17.34 -1.82
N GLY A 518 0.60 18.32 -2.12
CA GLY A 518 0.85 19.70 -1.73
C GLY A 518 0.24 20.72 -2.68
N ALA A 519 0.22 21.97 -2.24
CA ALA A 519 -0.36 23.05 -3.01
C ALA A 519 0.58 23.50 -4.12
N SER A 520 -0.02 23.94 -5.22
CA SER A 520 0.69 24.41 -6.41
C SER A 520 1.05 25.89 -6.35
N LYS A 521 0.45 26.66 -5.43
CA LYS A 521 0.70 28.10 -5.28
C LYS A 521 0.70 28.54 -3.81
N PHE A 522 1.66 29.38 -3.46
CA PHE A 522 1.75 30.05 -2.16
C PHE A 522 2.06 31.54 -2.33
N ALA A 523 1.61 32.35 -1.37
CA ALA A 523 1.92 33.77 -1.30
C ALA A 523 2.26 34.20 0.13
N ALA A 524 3.23 35.09 0.27
CA ALA A 524 3.60 35.68 1.56
C ALA A 524 4.11 37.12 1.41
N GLN A 525 4.34 37.79 2.55
CA GLN A 525 4.77 39.19 2.58
C GLN A 525 6.23 39.36 2.14
N PRO A 526 6.61 40.54 1.63
CA PRO A 526 8.00 40.83 1.27
C PRO A 526 8.96 40.59 2.44
N GLY A 527 10.14 40.04 2.15
CA GLY A 527 11.19 39.78 3.15
C GLY A 527 10.91 38.66 4.15
N SER A 528 9.74 38.01 4.10
CA SER A 528 9.35 36.95 5.05
C SER A 528 9.90 35.56 4.67
N GLY A 529 10.04 34.69 5.67
CA GLY A 529 10.26 33.27 5.46
C GLY A 529 8.92 32.53 5.30
N LEU A 530 8.81 31.71 4.25
CA LEU A 530 7.63 30.91 3.94
C LEU A 530 8.00 29.42 4.03
N THR A 531 7.25 28.68 4.86
CA THR A 531 7.29 27.22 4.89
C THR A 531 6.25 26.65 3.93
N ILE A 532 6.71 25.94 2.91
CA ILE A 532 5.84 25.24 1.96
C ILE A 532 5.68 23.79 2.45
N PRO A 533 4.47 23.35 2.84
CA PRO A 533 4.18 21.97 3.18
C PRO A 533 4.11 21.14 1.89
N LEU A 534 5.22 20.48 1.55
CA LEU A 534 5.30 19.50 0.48
C LEU A 534 5.40 18.12 1.11
N THR A 535 4.69 17.14 0.58
CA THR A 535 4.72 15.76 1.07
C THR A 535 5.13 14.85 -0.07
N LEU A 536 6.17 14.03 0.15
CA LEU A 536 6.55 12.98 -0.79
C LEU A 536 5.84 11.69 -0.40
N ALA A 537 5.22 11.04 -1.37
CA ALA A 537 4.51 9.78 -1.18
C ALA A 537 5.17 8.68 -2.00
N ASN A 538 5.65 7.64 -1.30
CA ASN A 538 6.00 6.37 -1.93
C ASN A 538 4.72 5.58 -2.13
N ASN A 539 4.24 5.51 -3.38
CA ASN A 539 3.02 4.81 -3.73
C ASN A 539 3.29 3.32 -4.01
N GLY A 540 4.53 2.85 -3.84
CA GLY A 540 4.94 1.47 -4.09
C GLY A 540 4.74 0.53 -2.89
N PRO A 541 4.62 -0.79 -3.13
CA PRO A 541 4.50 -1.82 -2.10
C PRO A 541 5.82 -2.12 -1.37
N THR A 542 6.93 -1.51 -1.80
CA THR A 542 8.25 -1.70 -1.21
C THR A 542 8.86 -0.36 -0.83
N VAL A 543 9.72 -0.39 0.20
CA VAL A 543 10.54 0.78 0.57
C VAL A 543 11.39 1.23 -0.63
N ASP A 544 11.51 2.54 -0.80
CA ASP A 544 12.31 3.14 -1.87
C ASP A 544 13.08 4.35 -1.34
N THR A 545 14.21 4.64 -1.99
CA THR A 545 14.99 5.85 -1.75
C THR A 545 14.90 6.73 -2.98
N TYR A 546 14.54 8.00 -2.76
CA TYR A 546 14.41 8.96 -3.84
C TYR A 546 15.60 9.90 -3.89
N THR A 547 16.18 10.06 -5.07
CA THR A 547 17.09 11.16 -5.37
C THR A 547 16.27 12.42 -5.63
N LEU A 548 16.54 13.48 -4.88
CA LEU A 548 15.81 14.73 -4.93
C LEU A 548 16.63 15.82 -5.63
N THR A 549 16.01 16.51 -6.58
CA THR A 549 16.60 17.67 -7.26
C THR A 549 15.68 18.87 -7.16
N LEU A 550 16.26 20.05 -7.02
CA LEU A 550 15.53 21.31 -6.87
C LEU A 550 16.04 22.32 -7.90
N THR A 551 15.10 22.93 -8.63
CA THR A 551 15.36 24.05 -9.54
C THR A 551 14.69 25.31 -9.01
N ASN A 552 15.45 26.40 -8.95
CA ASN A 552 15.03 27.69 -8.40
C ASN A 552 15.50 28.83 -9.34
N PRO A 553 14.74 29.15 -10.41
CA PRO A 553 15.20 30.05 -11.46
C PRO A 553 15.52 31.48 -11.01
N GLN A 554 14.82 31.98 -9.99
CA GLN A 554 15.04 33.33 -9.46
C GLN A 554 16.10 33.40 -8.36
N GLY A 555 16.69 32.27 -7.97
CA GLY A 555 17.76 32.21 -6.98
C GLY A 555 17.35 32.71 -5.59
N TRP A 556 16.06 32.60 -5.23
CA TRP A 556 15.60 32.96 -3.87
C TRP A 556 16.29 32.08 -2.83
N MET A 557 16.52 32.59 -1.62
CA MET A 557 17.22 31.81 -0.61
C MET A 557 16.33 30.67 -0.10
N ILE A 558 16.82 29.44 -0.19
CA ILE A 558 16.16 28.22 0.27
C ILE A 558 17.06 27.57 1.32
N SER A 559 16.49 27.04 2.41
CA SER A 559 17.25 26.30 3.42
C SER A 559 17.88 25.03 2.83
N GLU A 560 18.71 24.34 3.63
CA GLU A 560 19.22 23.02 3.24
C GLU A 560 18.06 22.09 2.86
N PHE A 561 18.22 21.40 1.73
CA PHE A 561 17.23 20.49 1.16
C PHE A 561 17.93 19.14 0.90
N PRO A 562 17.36 18.02 1.36
CA PRO A 562 18.03 16.72 1.29
C PRO A 562 18.24 16.28 -0.16
N ALA A 563 19.41 15.72 -0.45
CA ALA A 563 19.71 15.16 -1.77
C ALA A 563 19.07 13.79 -2.00
N THR A 564 18.82 13.03 -0.92
CA THR A 564 18.16 11.73 -0.94
C THR A 564 17.20 11.58 0.22
N LEU A 565 16.11 10.83 0.03
CA LEU A 565 15.11 10.56 1.05
C LEU A 565 14.58 9.13 0.92
N GLU A 566 14.75 8.31 1.95
CA GLU A 566 14.13 6.98 2.04
C GLU A 566 12.70 7.12 2.58
N VAL A 567 11.74 6.49 1.90
CA VAL A 567 10.34 6.48 2.30
C VAL A 567 9.84 5.04 2.26
N LYS A 568 9.27 4.59 3.38
CA LYS A 568 8.67 3.25 3.50
C LYS A 568 7.59 3.02 2.45
N GLU A 569 7.34 1.75 2.17
CA GLU A 569 6.21 1.30 1.35
C GLU A 569 4.91 1.95 1.82
N LEU A 570 4.09 2.37 0.84
CA LEU A 570 2.79 2.99 1.07
C LEU A 570 2.82 3.96 2.25
N SER A 571 3.81 4.85 2.22
CA SER A 571 4.02 5.86 3.25
C SER A 571 4.23 7.22 2.61
N THR A 572 3.88 8.23 3.39
CA THR A 572 4.24 9.61 3.08
C THR A 572 5.37 10.07 3.99
N TYR A 573 6.06 11.12 3.54
CA TYR A 573 7.05 11.85 4.30
C TYR A 573 6.83 13.35 4.10
N GLU A 574 6.68 14.09 5.19
CA GLU A 574 6.58 15.55 5.14
C GLU A 574 7.96 16.17 4.85
N LEU A 575 8.05 16.88 3.73
CA LEU A 575 9.26 17.48 3.19
C LEU A 575 9.08 19.01 3.12
N PRO A 576 9.07 19.72 4.26
CA PRO A 576 8.84 21.16 4.28
C PRO A 576 9.97 21.91 3.56
N LEU A 577 9.59 22.82 2.66
CA LEU A 577 10.53 23.66 1.92
C LEU A 577 10.49 25.10 2.46
N GLN A 578 11.58 25.56 3.05
CA GLN A 578 11.69 26.94 3.57
C GLN A 578 12.25 27.88 2.51
N VAL A 579 11.49 28.91 2.15
CA VAL A 579 11.85 29.89 1.13
C VAL A 579 11.85 31.29 1.75
N THR A 580 12.93 32.06 1.57
CA THR A 580 12.97 33.48 1.95
C THR A 580 12.56 34.33 0.76
N LEU A 581 11.49 35.11 0.91
CA LEU A 581 10.94 35.95 -0.14
C LEU A 581 11.75 37.25 -0.28
N PRO A 582 11.93 37.78 -1.51
CA PRO A 582 12.57 39.08 -1.70
C PRO A 582 11.68 40.25 -1.23
N GLU A 583 12.28 41.42 -1.07
CA GLU A 583 11.56 42.67 -0.75
C GLU A 583 10.69 43.20 -1.91
N THR A 584 10.94 42.71 -3.13
CA THR A 584 10.24 43.16 -4.33
C THR A 584 8.81 42.62 -4.37
N ARG A 585 7.83 43.47 -4.05
CA ARG A 585 6.40 43.17 -4.15
C ARG A 585 6.03 42.70 -5.56
N GLY A 586 5.18 41.69 -5.65
CA GLY A 586 4.74 41.08 -6.91
C GLY A 586 5.79 40.21 -7.61
N ALA A 587 7.00 40.07 -7.06
CA ALA A 587 7.95 39.10 -7.57
C ALA A 587 7.38 37.68 -7.45
N SER A 588 7.70 36.83 -8.41
CA SER A 588 7.26 35.43 -8.44
C SER A 588 8.43 34.51 -8.74
N ASN A 589 8.33 33.27 -8.29
CA ASN A 589 9.32 32.23 -8.55
C ASN A 589 8.62 30.88 -8.71
N SER A 590 9.03 30.10 -9.71
CA SER A 590 8.50 28.75 -9.95
C SER A 590 9.55 27.75 -9.52
N ILE A 591 9.39 27.20 -8.32
CA ILE A 591 10.31 26.23 -7.74
C ILE A 591 9.85 24.85 -8.19
N THR A 592 10.77 24.08 -8.79
CA THR A 592 10.50 22.71 -9.22
C THR A 592 11.28 21.73 -8.36
N VAL A 593 10.58 20.79 -7.75
CA VAL A 593 11.18 19.67 -7.00
C VAL A 593 10.90 18.39 -7.78
N THR A 594 11.95 17.61 -8.04
CA THR A 594 11.83 16.31 -8.70
C THR A 594 12.36 15.22 -7.78
N ALA A 595 11.57 14.17 -7.62
CA ALA A 595 11.96 12.92 -6.98
C ALA A 595 12.15 11.84 -8.05
N THR A 596 13.27 11.13 -7.98
CA THR A 596 13.58 10.00 -8.87
C THR A 596 13.85 8.78 -8.01
N SER A 597 13.10 7.70 -8.23
CA SER A 597 13.33 6.42 -7.54
C SER A 597 14.74 5.91 -7.81
N GLN A 598 15.42 5.40 -6.79
CA GLN A 598 16.71 4.73 -6.96
C GLN A 598 16.52 3.26 -7.33
N ALA A 599 15.40 2.65 -6.94
CA ALA A 599 15.06 1.28 -7.32
C ALA A 599 14.65 1.17 -8.79
N ASP A 600 13.94 2.16 -9.34
CA ASP A 600 13.63 2.29 -10.76
C ASP A 600 13.82 3.74 -11.23
N PRO A 601 14.99 4.09 -11.83
CA PRO A 601 15.28 5.44 -12.29
C PRO A 601 14.34 5.99 -13.38
N THR A 602 13.47 5.16 -13.98
CA THR A 602 12.44 5.63 -14.91
C THR A 602 11.23 6.23 -14.21
N VAL A 603 11.06 5.93 -12.92
CA VAL A 603 9.96 6.42 -12.08
C VAL A 603 10.37 7.75 -11.46
N THR A 604 9.64 8.79 -11.86
CA THR A 604 9.89 10.16 -11.40
C THR A 604 8.58 10.90 -11.08
N ALA A 605 8.65 11.80 -10.10
CA ALA A 605 7.60 12.74 -9.76
C ALA A 605 8.14 14.16 -9.74
N THR A 606 7.34 15.12 -10.20
CA THR A 606 7.70 16.54 -10.20
C THR A 606 6.60 17.37 -9.58
N ALA A 607 6.95 18.19 -8.57
CA ALA A 607 6.11 19.25 -8.04
C ALA A 607 6.55 20.59 -8.62
N ASN A 608 5.61 21.35 -9.18
CA ASN A 608 5.83 22.73 -9.63
C ASN A 608 5.09 23.67 -8.68
N ILE A 609 5.84 24.48 -7.94
CA ILE A 609 5.33 25.34 -6.88
C ILE A 609 5.57 26.79 -7.26
N LEU A 610 4.49 27.53 -7.49
CA LEU A 610 4.55 28.96 -7.73
C LEU A 610 4.51 29.72 -6.39
N VAL A 611 5.56 30.48 -6.10
CA VAL A 611 5.62 31.34 -4.93
C VAL A 611 5.55 32.81 -5.38
N THR A 612 4.64 33.60 -4.81
CA THR A 612 4.50 35.03 -5.11
C THR A 612 4.67 35.91 -3.87
N VAL A 613 5.24 37.10 -4.08
CA VAL A 613 5.33 38.16 -3.06
C VAL A 613 4.07 39.02 -3.14
N ALA A 614 3.35 39.16 -2.03
CA ALA A 614 2.09 39.91 -1.98
C ALA A 614 2.25 41.38 -2.45
N MET A 615 1.31 41.83 -3.29
CA MET A 615 1.25 43.21 -3.79
C MET A 615 0.86 44.22 -2.70
N GLU A 616 -0.01 43.83 -1.78
CA GLU A 616 -0.44 44.65 -0.64
C GLU A 616 0.13 44.11 0.69
N ALA A 617 0.38 45.02 1.64
CA ALA A 617 0.63 44.61 3.01
C ALA A 617 -0.66 43.96 3.54
N ALA A 618 -0.60 42.69 3.96
CA ALA A 618 -1.70 42.09 4.68
C ALA A 618 -2.06 43.03 5.84
N VAL A 619 -3.33 43.37 5.96
CA VAL A 619 -3.83 44.18 7.08
C VAL A 619 -3.55 43.38 8.35
N VAL A 620 -2.46 43.70 9.03
CA VAL A 620 -2.21 43.23 10.39
C VAL A 620 -3.28 43.90 11.23
N ASN A 621 -4.28 43.12 11.65
CA ASN A 621 -5.13 43.55 12.74
C ASN A 621 -4.21 43.68 13.96
N PRO A 622 -4.07 44.88 14.58
CA PRO A 622 -3.11 45.06 15.65
C PRO A 622 -3.45 44.08 16.78
N GLU A 623 -2.43 43.31 17.17
CA GLU A 623 -2.41 42.58 18.43
C GLU A 623 -2.86 43.56 19.54
N PRO A 624 -3.78 43.17 20.44
CA PRO A 624 -4.28 44.08 21.47
C PRO A 624 -3.09 44.56 22.31
N GLU A 625 -2.89 45.89 22.35
CA GLU A 625 -1.82 46.50 23.12
C GLU A 625 -1.85 46.01 24.57
N PRO A 626 -0.69 45.68 25.18
CA PRO A 626 -0.64 45.29 26.57
C PRO A 626 -1.13 46.46 27.43
N VAL A 627 -2.17 46.20 28.22
CA VAL A 627 -2.71 47.12 29.21
C VAL A 627 -1.60 47.51 30.18
N MET A 628 -1.19 48.79 30.13
CA MET A 628 -0.28 49.39 31.10
C MET A 628 -0.96 49.45 32.47
N ILE A 629 -0.42 48.72 33.45
CA ILE A 629 -0.82 48.82 34.85
C ILE A 629 0.16 49.77 35.58
N ASP A 630 -0.40 50.82 36.18
CA ASP A 630 0.25 51.82 37.02
C ASP A 630 0.82 51.20 38.31
N PRO A 631 2.11 51.43 38.68
CA PRO A 631 2.72 50.77 39.82
C PRO A 631 2.68 51.67 41.06
N GLU A 632 1.72 51.45 41.96
CA GLU A 632 1.87 51.88 43.35
C GLU A 632 1.04 51.01 44.31
N GLN A 633 1.71 50.06 44.96
CA GLN A 633 1.66 49.71 46.40
C GLN A 633 2.02 48.21 46.62
N PRO A 634 2.82 47.88 47.64
CA PRO A 634 3.56 46.61 47.70
C PRO A 634 2.82 45.52 48.47
N VAL A 635 2.96 44.26 48.04
CA VAL A 635 2.71 43.09 48.88
C VAL A 635 3.99 42.28 48.98
N THR A 636 4.45 42.11 50.22
CA THR A 636 5.69 41.45 50.62
C THR A 636 5.64 39.94 50.38
N VAL A 637 6.65 39.40 49.69
CA VAL A 637 6.97 37.96 49.69
C VAL A 637 8.46 37.78 50.01
N ASN A 638 8.74 36.91 50.97
CA ASN A 638 10.07 36.53 51.46
C ASN A 638 10.80 35.66 50.41
N PRO A 639 12.14 35.77 50.24
CA PRO A 639 12.85 35.22 49.09
C PRO A 639 13.45 33.85 49.40
N GLU A 640 13.25 32.90 48.49
CA GLU A 640 14.14 31.76 48.36
C GLU A 640 14.62 31.68 46.91
N LEU A 641 15.94 31.65 46.72
CA LEU A 641 16.61 31.71 45.43
C LEU A 641 16.33 30.46 44.58
N VAL A 642 15.87 30.67 43.35
CA VAL A 642 16.11 29.72 42.24
C VAL A 642 16.62 30.51 41.03
N THR A 643 17.80 30.13 40.57
CA THR A 643 18.48 30.63 39.38
C THR A 643 17.79 30.12 38.11
N LEU A 644 17.52 31.03 37.18
CA LEU A 644 16.94 30.76 35.86
C LEU A 644 17.95 30.07 34.92
N SER A 645 17.48 29.07 34.18
CA SER A 645 18.17 28.41 33.05
C SER A 645 17.57 28.87 31.71
N PRO A 646 18.31 28.78 30.59
CA PRO A 646 17.97 29.47 29.33
C PRO A 646 16.91 28.76 28.46
N THR A 647 16.19 29.62 27.72
CA THR A 647 15.50 29.53 26.42
C THR A 647 14.94 28.17 25.94
N VAL A 648 13.60 28.12 25.83
CA VAL A 648 12.81 27.00 25.28
C VAL A 648 12.49 27.25 23.79
N ILE A 649 12.87 26.28 22.96
CA ILE A 649 12.42 26.05 21.59
C ILE A 649 11.19 25.15 21.68
N VAL A 650 10.08 25.44 20.99
CA VAL A 650 8.87 24.60 21.00
C VAL A 650 8.88 23.64 19.79
N PRO A 651 8.94 22.30 19.98
CA PRO A 651 8.84 21.28 18.93
C PRO A 651 7.38 20.92 18.60
N MET A 652 7.17 20.20 17.48
CA MET A 652 5.95 19.43 17.09
C MET A 652 5.29 18.73 18.29
N PRO A 653 3.98 18.40 18.29
CA PRO A 653 3.32 17.80 19.45
C PRO A 653 4.12 16.59 19.89
N THR A 654 4.89 16.79 20.95
CA THR A 654 5.73 15.75 21.49
C THR A 654 4.73 14.77 22.05
N SER A 655 4.69 13.56 21.49
CA SER A 655 4.43 12.39 22.33
C SER A 655 5.12 12.66 23.66
N ASN A 656 4.34 12.85 24.73
CA ASN A 656 4.91 13.28 26.00
C ASN A 656 6.07 12.32 26.28
N PRO A 657 7.31 12.81 26.43
CA PRO A 657 8.42 11.91 26.70
C PRO A 657 8.07 11.14 27.97
N CYS A 658 8.28 9.83 27.95
CA CYS A 658 8.10 9.05 29.16
C CYS A 658 8.97 9.64 30.28
N PRO A 659 8.48 9.69 31.54
CA PRO A 659 9.32 10.07 32.67
C PRO A 659 10.45 9.05 32.78
N ASP A 660 11.65 9.43 33.22
CA ASP A 660 12.79 8.50 33.26
C ASP A 660 12.62 7.36 34.29
N SER A 661 11.65 7.46 35.21
CA SER A 661 11.29 6.44 36.21
C SER A 661 9.90 6.70 36.82
N GLY A 662 9.41 5.76 37.64
CA GLY A 662 8.16 5.92 38.42
C GLY A 662 6.91 5.39 37.71
N THR A 663 5.73 5.78 38.18
CA THR A 663 4.45 5.28 37.64
C THR A 663 4.03 6.08 36.41
N ILE A 664 3.80 5.37 35.30
CA ILE A 664 3.31 5.88 34.03
C ILE A 664 1.87 5.41 33.88
N ASN A 665 0.92 6.35 33.83
CA ASN A 665 -0.51 6.07 33.67
C ASN A 665 -1.12 6.78 32.44
N TRP A 666 -0.29 7.15 31.46
CA TRP A 666 -0.70 7.79 30.21
C TRP A 666 0.09 7.22 29.00
N LEU A 667 -0.29 7.62 27.79
CA LEU A 667 0.44 7.31 26.56
C LEU A 667 1.69 8.18 26.44
N CYS A 668 2.86 7.57 26.36
CA CYS A 668 4.13 8.28 26.20
C CYS A 668 5.05 7.57 25.21
N ASP A 669 5.97 8.31 24.63
CA ASP A 669 7.00 7.79 23.74
C ASP A 669 8.36 7.98 24.40
N ASN A 670 9.05 6.87 24.62
CA ASN A 670 10.35 6.85 25.26
C ASN A 670 11.49 7.08 24.24
N ARG A 671 11.18 7.17 22.93
CA ARG A 671 12.09 7.56 21.84
C ARG A 671 13.39 6.75 21.80
N GLU A 672 14.55 7.36 22.01
CA GLU A 672 15.85 6.68 22.17
C GLU A 672 16.37 6.79 23.62
N ARG A 673 15.50 7.10 24.59
CA ARG A 673 15.87 7.30 26.00
C ARG A 673 15.75 6.00 26.81
N THR A 674 16.35 5.99 27.99
CA THR A 674 16.29 4.86 28.93
C THR A 674 15.28 5.12 30.05
N LEU A 675 14.19 4.36 30.07
CA LEU A 675 13.22 4.33 31.16
C LEU A 675 13.68 3.31 32.20
N THR A 676 13.83 3.75 33.45
CA THR A 676 14.42 2.95 34.52
C THR A 676 13.46 2.76 35.70
N ASN A 677 13.31 1.53 36.21
CA ASN A 677 12.52 1.24 37.43
C ASN A 677 11.11 1.85 37.41
N ALA A 678 10.29 1.48 36.41
CA ALA A 678 9.01 2.11 36.13
C ALA A 678 7.83 1.15 36.27
N THR A 679 6.68 1.68 36.67
CA THR A 679 5.41 0.93 36.70
C THR A 679 4.48 1.49 35.62
N VAL A 680 4.13 0.68 34.63
CA VAL A 680 3.21 1.03 33.54
C VAL A 680 1.81 0.59 33.94
N ALA A 681 0.91 1.52 34.20
CA ALA A 681 -0.46 1.22 34.62
C ALA A 681 -1.31 0.62 33.47
N GLU A 682 -2.45 0.02 33.79
CA GLU A 682 -3.33 -0.69 32.83
C GLU A 682 -3.75 0.13 31.61
N ASN A 683 -3.96 1.44 31.78
CA ASN A 683 -4.33 2.37 30.69
C ASN A 683 -3.14 3.08 30.03
N ALA A 684 -1.91 2.78 30.44
CA ALA A 684 -0.71 3.39 29.86
C ALA A 684 -0.24 2.62 28.63
N SER A 685 0.37 3.35 27.69
CA SER A 685 1.02 2.79 26.52
C SER A 685 2.37 3.45 26.33
N ILE A 686 3.41 2.64 26.20
CA ILE A 686 4.79 3.10 26.00
C ILE A 686 5.27 2.61 24.64
N ALA A 687 5.80 3.52 23.83
CA ALA A 687 6.43 3.18 22.56
C ALA A 687 7.90 3.60 22.55
N GLY A 688 8.77 2.82 21.91
CA GLY A 688 10.15 3.21 21.63
C GLY A 688 11.13 3.11 22.82
N GLY A 689 12.41 3.20 22.52
CA GLY A 689 13.47 3.45 23.52
C GLY A 689 14.00 2.21 24.23
N TYR A 690 14.81 2.48 25.25
CA TYR A 690 15.48 1.48 26.08
C TYR A 690 14.77 1.36 27.43
N LEU A 691 14.65 0.14 27.94
CA LEU A 691 14.14 -0.14 29.28
C LEU A 691 15.27 -0.70 30.15
N ALA A 692 15.37 -0.21 31.40
CA ALA A 692 16.41 -0.56 32.37
C ALA A 692 15.84 -0.87 33.77
N GLY A 693 16.47 -1.79 34.50
CA GLY A 693 16.08 -2.14 35.87
C GLY A 693 14.76 -2.91 35.95
N GLU A 694 13.92 -2.62 36.95
CA GLU A 694 12.68 -3.34 37.21
C GLU A 694 11.46 -2.62 36.61
N ILE A 695 10.86 -3.18 35.56
CA ILE A 695 9.68 -2.65 34.87
C ILE A 695 8.45 -3.50 35.22
N ASP A 696 7.50 -2.93 35.98
CA ASP A 696 6.20 -3.57 36.27
C ASP A 696 5.16 -3.05 35.27
N ASN A 697 4.80 -3.89 34.30
CA ASN A 697 3.89 -3.54 33.23
C ASN A 697 2.50 -4.13 33.47
N GLN A 698 1.49 -3.28 33.46
CA GLN A 698 0.07 -3.65 33.43
C GLN A 698 -0.61 -3.14 32.14
N GLY A 699 0.05 -2.26 31.39
CA GLY A 699 -0.45 -1.63 30.16
C GLY A 699 0.15 -2.22 28.87
N LEU A 700 0.35 -1.39 27.85
CA LEU A 700 0.91 -1.78 26.56
C LEU A 700 2.34 -1.24 26.38
N ILE A 701 3.29 -2.10 26.01
CA ILE A 701 4.65 -1.68 25.64
C ILE A 701 4.94 -2.13 24.20
N SER A 702 5.49 -1.23 23.38
CA SER A 702 5.69 -1.42 21.95
C SER A 702 7.06 -0.94 21.47
N GLN A 703 7.71 -1.70 20.59
CA GLN A 703 8.94 -1.28 19.87
C GLN A 703 10.09 -0.83 20.79
N VAL A 704 10.39 -1.60 21.83
CA VAL A 704 11.43 -1.27 22.82
C VAL A 704 12.64 -2.20 22.75
N THR A 705 13.78 -1.72 23.26
CA THR A 705 14.95 -2.54 23.56
C THR A 705 15.11 -2.72 25.06
N ILE A 706 15.11 -3.97 25.53
CA ILE A 706 15.36 -4.31 26.93
C ILE A 706 16.87 -4.39 27.14
N GLN A 707 17.42 -3.60 28.06
CA GLN A 707 18.85 -3.60 28.35
C GLN A 707 19.27 -4.84 29.18
N PRO A 708 20.59 -5.14 29.25
CA PRO A 708 21.09 -6.19 30.15
C PRO A 708 20.65 -5.95 31.60
N GLU A 709 20.50 -7.03 32.36
CA GLU A 709 20.10 -6.99 33.79
C GLU A 709 18.73 -6.35 34.07
N THR A 710 17.93 -6.10 33.03
CA THR A 710 16.58 -5.53 33.15
C THR A 710 15.54 -6.63 33.28
N THR A 711 14.57 -6.48 34.18
CA THR A 711 13.41 -7.36 34.30
C THR A 711 12.15 -6.58 33.95
N LEU A 712 11.41 -7.02 32.93
CA LEU A 712 10.07 -6.50 32.63
C LEU A 712 9.05 -7.58 32.95
N THR A 713 8.08 -7.28 33.81
CA THR A 713 7.04 -8.22 34.23
C THR A 713 5.65 -7.70 33.88
N GLY A 714 4.80 -8.51 33.23
CA GLY A 714 3.37 -8.23 33.09
C GLY A 714 2.91 -7.55 31.80
N GLY A 715 1.59 -7.36 31.70
CA GLY A 715 0.91 -6.54 30.70
C GLY A 715 0.98 -7.09 29.27
N ARG A 716 0.74 -6.21 28.28
CA ARG A 716 0.75 -6.55 26.86
C ARG A 716 2.01 -6.02 26.18
N LEU A 717 2.64 -6.87 25.37
CA LEU A 717 3.79 -6.53 24.56
C LEU A 717 3.41 -6.60 23.07
N THR A 718 3.82 -5.61 22.28
CA THR A 718 3.53 -5.55 20.83
C THR A 718 4.71 -4.99 20.01
N GLY A 719 4.58 -5.02 18.68
CA GLY A 719 5.63 -4.62 17.75
C GLY A 719 6.83 -5.59 17.73
N THR A 720 8.03 -5.05 17.50
CA THR A 720 9.29 -5.79 17.54
C THR A 720 10.07 -5.42 18.80
N ILE A 721 10.43 -6.41 19.60
CA ILE A 721 11.17 -6.22 20.86
C ILE A 721 12.55 -6.86 20.75
N ILE A 722 13.58 -6.08 21.04
CA ILE A 722 14.95 -6.59 21.18
C ILE A 722 15.20 -6.79 22.66
N ASN A 723 15.39 -8.04 23.09
CA ASN A 723 15.53 -8.38 24.50
C ASN A 723 16.97 -8.77 24.82
N GLN A 724 17.61 -8.02 25.73
CA GLN A 724 18.92 -8.38 26.31
C GLN A 724 18.81 -8.67 27.83
N GLY A 725 17.61 -8.55 28.39
CA GLY A 725 17.30 -8.79 29.81
C GLY A 725 16.33 -9.96 29.98
N THR A 726 15.41 -9.84 30.93
CA THR A 726 14.37 -10.83 31.25
C THR A 726 12.98 -10.25 31.03
N LEU A 727 12.15 -10.92 30.22
CA LEU A 727 10.73 -10.62 30.07
C LEU A 727 9.90 -11.70 30.78
N ALA A 728 8.97 -11.30 31.65
CA ALA A 728 8.20 -12.22 32.49
C ALA A 728 6.69 -11.96 32.46
N ASN A 729 5.88 -13.03 32.56
CA ASN A 729 4.44 -12.96 32.84
C ASN A 729 3.60 -12.04 31.92
N PHE A 730 3.84 -12.04 30.61
CA PHE A 730 3.22 -11.09 29.66
C PHE A 730 2.38 -11.78 28.58
N ASN A 731 1.45 -11.02 27.99
CA ASN A 731 0.75 -11.40 26.77
C ASN A 731 1.36 -10.71 25.55
N PHE A 732 1.80 -11.48 24.57
CA PHE A 732 2.35 -10.98 23.32
C PHE A 732 1.29 -10.92 22.22
N VAL A 733 1.17 -9.77 21.58
CA VAL A 733 0.27 -9.51 20.44
C VAL A 733 1.00 -8.86 19.26
N GLY A 734 2.34 -8.84 19.30
CA GLY A 734 3.22 -8.17 18.34
C GLY A 734 3.76 -9.08 17.23
N ALA A 735 4.77 -8.58 16.53
CA ALA A 735 5.40 -9.27 15.41
C ALA A 735 6.53 -10.20 15.86
N ARG A 736 7.49 -9.72 16.69
CA ARG A 736 8.60 -10.56 17.15
C ARG A 736 9.25 -10.10 18.45
N VAL A 737 9.73 -11.06 19.26
CA VAL A 737 10.74 -10.82 20.31
C VAL A 737 12.03 -11.53 19.93
N VAL A 738 13.19 -10.86 20.01
CA VAL A 738 14.50 -11.44 19.68
C VAL A 738 15.43 -11.36 20.88
N GLY A 739 16.01 -12.49 21.29
CA GLY A 739 17.06 -12.53 22.31
C GLY A 739 16.59 -12.59 23.76
N GLY A 740 17.57 -12.66 24.66
CA GLY A 740 17.40 -12.52 26.10
C GLY A 740 16.67 -13.68 26.76
N THR A 741 16.25 -13.46 28.01
CA THR A 741 15.57 -14.46 28.83
C THR A 741 14.07 -14.21 28.86
N LEU A 742 13.29 -15.29 28.77
CA LEU A 742 11.85 -15.31 28.96
C LEU A 742 11.52 -16.10 30.23
N ALA A 743 10.62 -15.59 31.08
CA ALA A 743 10.32 -16.16 32.39
C ALA A 743 8.81 -16.21 32.71
N GLY A 744 8.40 -17.17 33.53
CA GLY A 744 7.02 -17.25 34.04
C GLY A 744 5.98 -17.62 32.96
N GLN A 745 4.77 -17.07 33.05
CA GLN A 745 3.67 -17.41 32.13
C GLN A 745 3.61 -16.47 30.93
N ILE A 746 3.83 -17.01 29.74
CA ILE A 746 3.85 -16.24 28.49
C ILE A 746 2.77 -16.77 27.58
N ILE A 747 1.89 -15.86 27.15
CA ILE A 747 0.82 -16.17 26.21
C ILE A 747 1.09 -15.37 24.95
N ASN A 748 1.14 -16.03 23.80
CA ASN A 748 1.25 -15.36 22.52
C ASN A 748 -0.07 -15.49 21.76
N THR A 749 -0.80 -14.38 21.69
CA THR A 749 -2.10 -14.24 21.01
C THR A 749 -2.00 -13.37 19.76
N SER A 750 -0.80 -13.25 19.19
CA SER A 750 -0.58 -12.48 17.97
C SER A 750 -1.39 -13.05 16.79
N GLN A 751 -2.15 -12.19 16.12
CA GLN A 751 -2.96 -12.54 14.96
C GLN A 751 -2.17 -12.48 13.64
N ILE A 752 -0.92 -12.03 13.69
CA ILE A 752 0.00 -11.89 12.55
C ILE A 752 1.13 -12.92 12.62
N GLU A 753 0.87 -14.09 13.22
CA GLU A 753 1.85 -15.15 13.46
C GLU A 753 3.11 -14.70 14.22
N GLY A 754 2.94 -13.84 15.22
CA GLY A 754 4.06 -13.33 16.01
C GLY A 754 4.89 -14.44 16.67
N TYR A 755 6.21 -14.26 16.74
CA TYR A 755 7.13 -15.31 17.19
C TYR A 755 8.25 -14.83 18.11
N PHE A 756 8.81 -15.75 18.91
CA PHE A 756 10.01 -15.48 19.70
C PHE A 756 11.22 -16.16 19.06
N GLN A 757 12.33 -15.43 18.98
CA GLN A 757 13.53 -15.86 18.26
C GLN A 757 14.77 -15.78 19.14
N ASP A 758 15.60 -16.83 19.11
CA ASP A 758 16.91 -16.87 19.78
C ASP A 758 16.83 -16.56 21.30
N VAL A 759 15.91 -17.22 22.00
CA VAL A 759 15.56 -16.94 23.40
C VAL A 759 16.04 -18.03 24.37
N HIS A 760 16.39 -17.62 25.58
CA HIS A 760 16.61 -18.50 26.73
C HIS A 760 15.37 -18.53 27.62
N LEU A 761 14.92 -19.69 28.07
CA LEU A 761 13.72 -19.88 28.89
C LEU A 761 14.14 -20.21 30.33
N ALA A 762 13.81 -19.33 31.27
CA ALA A 762 14.13 -19.50 32.68
C ALA A 762 13.39 -20.70 33.30
N ALA A 763 13.78 -21.07 34.51
CA ALA A 763 13.13 -22.09 35.33
C ALA A 763 11.59 -21.94 35.37
N ASP A 764 10.88 -23.05 35.16
CA ASP A 764 9.41 -23.15 35.23
C ASP A 764 8.63 -22.24 34.25
N THR A 765 9.29 -21.69 33.24
CA THR A 765 8.63 -20.87 32.20
C THR A 765 7.61 -21.69 31.42
N GLN A 766 6.46 -21.10 31.12
CA GLN A 766 5.41 -21.72 30.30
C GLN A 766 5.06 -20.79 29.14
N ILE A 767 5.20 -21.29 27.91
CA ILE A 767 4.81 -20.55 26.70
C ILE A 767 3.59 -21.24 26.08
N THR A 768 2.52 -20.47 25.82
CA THR A 768 1.32 -20.94 25.14
C THR A 768 0.99 -20.05 23.94
N GLY A 769 0.76 -20.64 22.76
CA GLY A 769 0.38 -19.89 21.55
C GLY A 769 1.57 -19.40 20.70
N GLY A 770 1.28 -19.00 19.46
CA GLY A 770 2.25 -18.38 18.54
C GLY A 770 3.33 -19.32 17.98
N GLN A 771 4.51 -18.77 17.67
CA GLN A 771 5.63 -19.55 17.11
C GLN A 771 6.96 -19.29 17.83
N LEU A 772 7.89 -20.24 17.76
CA LEU A 772 9.29 -20.10 18.17
C LEU A 772 10.24 -20.34 17.00
N ALA A 773 11.36 -19.63 16.95
CA ALA A 773 12.34 -19.71 15.88
C ALA A 773 13.80 -19.63 16.38
N GLY A 774 14.72 -20.30 15.69
CA GLY A 774 16.14 -20.19 15.97
C GLY A 774 16.60 -21.01 17.18
N GLN A 775 17.52 -20.48 17.98
CA GLN A 775 18.11 -21.18 19.13
C GLN A 775 17.23 -21.02 20.39
N ILE A 776 16.61 -22.09 20.85
CA ILE A 776 15.73 -22.09 22.03
C ILE A 776 16.34 -22.99 23.11
N SER A 777 16.76 -22.40 24.22
CA SER A 777 17.37 -23.14 25.34
C SER A 777 16.59 -22.92 26.63
N GLY A 778 16.48 -23.96 27.47
CA GLY A 778 15.92 -23.86 28.82
C GLY A 778 16.93 -24.23 29.91
N GLU A 779 16.44 -24.29 31.15
CA GLU A 779 17.24 -24.65 32.32
C GLU A 779 17.24 -26.16 32.63
N VAL A 780 18.40 -26.72 32.96
CA VAL A 780 18.60 -28.18 33.11
C VAL A 780 17.78 -28.79 34.25
N GLN A 781 17.73 -28.11 35.40
CA GLN A 781 17.12 -28.66 36.63
C GLN A 781 15.59 -28.48 36.66
N THR A 782 15.09 -27.45 35.97
CA THR A 782 13.68 -27.04 35.95
C THR A 782 13.31 -26.59 34.53
N PRO A 783 13.12 -27.52 33.59
CA PRO A 783 12.90 -27.20 32.18
C PRO A 783 11.61 -26.40 31.96
N ALA A 784 11.65 -25.49 30.99
CA ALA A 784 10.47 -24.73 30.55
C ALA A 784 9.50 -25.59 29.73
N VAL A 785 8.21 -25.27 29.76
CA VAL A 785 7.13 -26.02 29.08
C VAL A 785 6.55 -25.24 27.91
N LEU A 786 6.46 -25.87 26.75
CA LEU A 786 5.87 -25.30 25.52
C LEU A 786 4.50 -25.93 25.23
N LYS A 787 3.49 -25.13 24.85
CA LYS A 787 2.13 -25.61 24.53
C LYS A 787 1.50 -24.82 23.38
N GLN A 788 0.66 -25.47 22.57
CA GLN A 788 -0.20 -24.84 21.56
C GLN A 788 0.54 -23.85 20.63
N LEU A 789 1.75 -24.19 20.20
CA LEU A 789 2.60 -23.31 19.41
C LEU A 789 3.33 -24.09 18.33
N ALA A 790 3.80 -23.40 17.29
CA ALA A 790 4.58 -24.00 16.22
C ALA A 790 6.07 -23.68 16.36
N ILE A 791 6.94 -24.68 16.16
CA ILE A 791 8.38 -24.47 16.03
C ILE A 791 8.72 -24.31 14.55
N LYS A 792 9.29 -23.16 14.19
CA LYS A 792 9.63 -22.80 12.81
C LYS A 792 10.80 -23.63 12.27
N PRO A 793 10.92 -23.75 10.93
CA PRO A 793 12.04 -24.43 10.29
C PRO A 793 13.42 -23.94 10.77
N GLY A 794 14.39 -24.84 10.81
CA GLY A 794 15.78 -24.57 11.20
C GLY A 794 16.02 -24.31 12.68
N SER A 795 15.02 -24.50 13.54
CA SER A 795 15.14 -24.23 14.98
C SER A 795 15.85 -25.37 15.72
N HIS A 796 16.53 -25.03 16.82
CA HIS A 796 17.22 -25.95 17.70
C HIS A 796 16.74 -25.80 19.14
N LEU A 797 16.35 -26.90 19.78
CA LEU A 797 15.75 -26.91 21.12
C LEU A 797 16.64 -27.67 22.11
N GLU A 798 16.88 -27.11 23.31
CA GLU A 798 17.65 -27.76 24.39
C GLU A 798 17.03 -27.51 25.78
N HIS A 799 17.00 -28.52 26.66
CA HIS A 799 16.54 -28.42 28.05
C HIS A 799 15.10 -27.91 28.23
N LEU A 800 14.16 -28.49 27.48
CA LEU A 800 12.73 -28.09 27.44
C LEU A 800 11.80 -29.29 27.61
N ILE A 801 10.57 -29.04 28.06
CA ILE A 801 9.46 -29.98 28.01
C ILE A 801 8.48 -29.55 26.91
N ILE A 802 8.27 -30.43 25.94
CA ILE A 802 7.24 -30.28 24.91
C ILE A 802 5.91 -30.76 25.48
N GLY A 803 4.96 -29.84 25.63
CA GLY A 803 3.60 -30.11 26.08
C GLY A 803 2.61 -30.26 24.92
N ASP A 804 1.33 -30.08 25.23
CA ASP A 804 0.21 -30.38 24.32
C ASP A 804 0.18 -29.46 23.08
N ALA A 805 -0.16 -30.05 21.93
CA ALA A 805 -0.40 -29.34 20.67
C ALA A 805 0.75 -28.45 20.20
N VAL A 806 2.00 -28.86 20.48
CA VAL A 806 3.18 -28.28 19.86
C VAL A 806 3.43 -28.96 18.51
N THR A 807 3.53 -28.17 17.45
CA THR A 807 3.83 -28.67 16.10
C THR A 807 5.24 -28.30 15.69
N PHE A 808 5.85 -29.13 14.86
CA PHE A 808 7.24 -28.98 14.42
C PHE A 808 7.30 -28.94 12.89
N ALA A 809 8.12 -28.03 12.35
CA ALA A 809 8.63 -28.18 11.00
C ALA A 809 9.58 -29.39 10.90
N ALA A 810 9.74 -29.92 9.68
CA ALA A 810 10.46 -31.18 9.44
C ALA A 810 11.96 -31.14 9.80
N ASP A 811 12.57 -29.96 9.84
CA ASP A 811 13.99 -29.69 10.04
C ASP A 811 14.31 -29.12 11.44
N VAL A 812 13.36 -29.22 12.38
CA VAL A 812 13.60 -28.89 13.79
C VAL A 812 14.51 -29.93 14.43
N THR A 813 15.53 -29.46 15.16
CA THR A 813 16.49 -30.33 15.84
C THR A 813 16.30 -30.29 17.37
N PHE A 814 16.43 -31.46 18.00
CA PHE A 814 16.33 -31.62 19.45
C PHE A 814 17.71 -31.96 20.02
N GLY A 815 18.28 -31.04 20.78
CA GLY A 815 19.52 -31.24 21.53
C GLY A 815 19.29 -31.88 22.90
N GLU A 816 20.27 -31.71 23.80
CA GLU A 816 20.26 -32.33 25.12
C GLU A 816 19.10 -31.81 25.98
N GLY A 817 18.53 -32.68 26.82
CA GLY A 817 17.53 -32.29 27.81
C GLY A 817 16.12 -31.99 27.28
N VAL A 818 15.84 -32.16 25.98
CA VAL A 818 14.46 -32.07 25.47
C VAL A 818 13.66 -33.32 25.85
N GLN A 819 12.52 -33.10 26.51
CA GLN A 819 11.59 -34.12 26.97
C GLN A 819 10.20 -33.86 26.37
N PHE A 820 9.43 -34.92 26.16
CA PHE A 820 8.03 -34.81 25.73
C PHE A 820 7.11 -35.21 26.88
N GLN A 821 6.13 -34.37 27.18
CA GLN A 821 5.14 -34.64 28.23
C GLN A 821 4.31 -35.89 27.89
N ASP A 822 4.00 -36.09 26.60
CA ASP A 822 3.53 -37.36 26.05
C ASP A 822 4.65 -37.99 25.20
N PRO A 823 5.32 -39.06 25.68
CA PRO A 823 6.38 -39.73 24.93
C PRO A 823 5.97 -40.25 23.54
N SER A 824 4.67 -40.47 23.27
CA SER A 824 4.21 -40.89 21.94
C SER A 824 4.30 -39.78 20.89
N GLN A 825 4.38 -38.53 21.34
CA GLN A 825 4.57 -37.35 20.49
C GLN A 825 6.04 -37.05 20.24
N ASP A 826 6.98 -37.78 20.86
CA ASP A 826 8.42 -37.60 20.66
C ASP A 826 8.81 -38.11 19.26
N PRO A 827 9.17 -37.24 18.30
CA PRO A 827 9.52 -37.64 16.94
C PRO A 827 10.74 -38.57 16.91
N ARG A 828 11.56 -38.61 17.97
CA ARG A 828 12.73 -39.48 18.10
C ARG A 828 12.36 -40.91 18.51
N LEU A 829 11.20 -41.10 19.15
CA LEU A 829 10.72 -42.40 19.63
C LEU A 829 9.81 -43.11 18.63
N ILE A 830 9.43 -42.43 17.56
CA ILE A 830 8.77 -43.02 16.39
C ILE A 830 9.84 -43.77 15.58
N SER A 831 10.44 -44.79 16.18
CA SER A 831 11.23 -45.77 15.44
C SER A 831 10.28 -46.51 14.51
N SER A 832 10.52 -46.34 13.22
CA SER A 832 9.85 -47.05 12.14
C SER A 832 9.65 -48.54 12.48
N PRO A 833 8.40 -49.05 12.49
CA PRO A 833 8.20 -50.47 12.46
C PRO A 833 8.67 -50.99 11.11
N THR A 834 9.55 -51.98 11.19
CA THR A 834 9.96 -52.89 10.13
C THR A 834 8.79 -53.28 9.22
N GLU A 835 8.79 -52.81 7.99
CA GLU A 835 8.10 -53.45 6.88
C GLU A 835 9.14 -53.97 5.88
N GLU A 836 9.00 -55.25 5.53
CA GLU A 836 9.70 -55.89 4.43
C GLU A 836 9.49 -55.11 3.12
N PRO A 837 10.45 -55.21 2.17
CA PRO A 837 10.65 -54.19 1.16
C PRO A 837 9.53 -54.20 0.12
N THR A 838 8.63 -53.24 0.19
CA THR A 838 7.99 -52.74 -1.02
C THR A 838 8.98 -51.82 -1.74
N PRO A 839 9.20 -51.99 -3.06
CA PRO A 839 10.19 -51.21 -3.80
C PRO A 839 9.91 -49.71 -3.62
N PRO A 840 10.93 -48.84 -3.56
CA PRO A 840 10.71 -47.41 -3.45
C PRO A 840 9.78 -46.97 -4.58
N ALA A 841 8.69 -46.30 -4.23
CA ALA A 841 7.89 -45.60 -5.22
C ALA A 841 8.81 -44.57 -5.88
N THR A 842 9.05 -44.75 -7.17
CA THR A 842 9.86 -43.86 -7.98
C THR A 842 9.35 -42.44 -7.81
N VAL A 843 10.17 -41.50 -7.35
CA VAL A 843 9.80 -40.07 -7.26
C VAL A 843 9.53 -39.57 -8.67
N ILE A 844 8.27 -39.56 -9.14
CA ILE A 844 7.96 -39.08 -10.49
C ILE A 844 8.16 -37.56 -10.48
N CYS A 845 9.11 -37.08 -11.28
CA CYS A 845 9.28 -35.64 -11.47
C CYS A 845 8.15 -35.11 -12.35
N ASP A 846 7.01 -34.82 -11.73
CA ASP A 846 5.85 -34.22 -12.40
C ASP A 846 6.22 -32.79 -12.85
N SER A 847 6.68 -32.70 -14.09
CA SER A 847 7.21 -31.51 -14.74
C SER A 847 6.83 -31.59 -16.22
N GLU A 848 6.48 -30.45 -16.80
CA GLU A 848 6.25 -30.32 -18.24
C GLU A 848 7.56 -30.45 -19.07
N LEU A 849 8.71 -30.54 -18.39
CA LEU A 849 10.03 -30.64 -19.02
C LEU A 849 10.42 -32.11 -19.33
N PRO A 850 11.21 -32.34 -20.39
CA PRO A 850 11.70 -33.69 -20.75
C PRO A 850 12.55 -34.33 -19.63
N ALA A 851 12.34 -35.62 -19.36
CA ALA A 851 13.12 -36.35 -18.36
C ALA A 851 14.59 -36.56 -18.80
N LEU A 852 15.53 -36.14 -17.96
CA LEU A 852 16.97 -36.22 -18.22
C LEU A 852 17.66 -37.36 -17.45
N GLY A 853 17.02 -37.90 -16.41
CA GLY A 853 17.64 -38.85 -15.48
C GLY A 853 18.70 -38.18 -14.59
N VAL A 854 19.24 -38.90 -13.61
CA VAL A 854 20.25 -38.36 -12.68
C VAL A 854 21.45 -39.28 -12.52
N THR A 855 22.57 -38.68 -12.12
CA THR A 855 23.76 -39.36 -11.61
C THR A 855 24.11 -38.77 -10.25
N ALA A 856 24.42 -39.62 -9.28
CA ALA A 856 24.89 -39.21 -7.96
C ALA A 856 26.28 -39.78 -7.68
N THR A 857 27.20 -38.95 -7.22
CA THR A 857 28.58 -39.30 -6.87
C THR A 857 28.93 -38.70 -5.52
N ASN A 858 29.60 -39.46 -4.64
CA ASN A 858 30.09 -38.91 -3.38
C ASN A 858 31.37 -38.10 -3.57
N SER A 859 31.83 -37.45 -2.49
CA SER A 859 33.08 -36.67 -2.43
C SER A 859 34.37 -37.44 -2.76
N LYS A 860 34.30 -38.76 -3.00
CA LYS A 860 35.42 -39.60 -3.45
C LYS A 860 35.28 -40.05 -4.91
N GLY A 861 34.33 -39.48 -5.65
CA GLY A 861 34.05 -39.82 -7.05
C GLY A 861 33.40 -41.18 -7.26
N LYS A 862 32.87 -41.82 -6.21
CA LYS A 862 32.18 -43.11 -6.31
C LYS A 862 30.68 -42.90 -6.50
N ALA A 863 30.08 -43.61 -7.47
CA ALA A 863 28.64 -43.58 -7.68
C ALA A 863 27.86 -44.00 -6.42
N VAL A 864 26.78 -43.28 -6.14
CA VAL A 864 25.84 -43.51 -5.04
C VAL A 864 24.46 -43.74 -5.63
N GLU A 865 23.70 -44.65 -5.03
CA GLU A 865 22.29 -44.84 -5.40
C GLU A 865 21.50 -43.61 -4.97
N THR A 866 20.59 -43.14 -5.83
CA THR A 866 19.67 -42.05 -5.50
C THR A 866 18.32 -42.28 -6.14
N THR A 867 17.26 -41.84 -5.45
CA THR A 867 15.90 -41.81 -6.01
C THR A 867 15.53 -40.45 -6.61
N ALA A 868 16.45 -39.49 -6.62
CA ALA A 868 16.24 -38.19 -7.25
C ALA A 868 15.95 -38.32 -8.75
N GLN A 869 15.30 -37.31 -9.31
CA GLN A 869 15.07 -37.20 -10.76
C GLN A 869 15.42 -35.81 -11.27
N ALA A 870 15.72 -35.71 -12.55
CA ALA A 870 15.93 -34.42 -13.21
C ALA A 870 15.14 -34.38 -14.52
N ALA A 871 14.52 -33.23 -14.77
CA ALA A 871 13.84 -32.90 -16.01
C ALA A 871 14.34 -31.55 -16.52
N GLY A 872 14.46 -31.39 -17.83
CA GLY A 872 14.97 -30.16 -18.41
C GLY A 872 14.98 -30.18 -19.93
N GLY A 873 14.96 -28.99 -20.51
CA GLY A 873 14.94 -28.82 -21.96
C GLY A 873 15.23 -27.39 -22.36
N ALA A 874 15.33 -27.19 -23.67
CA ALA A 874 15.45 -25.88 -24.29
C ALA A 874 14.21 -25.60 -25.16
N ALA A 875 13.70 -24.38 -25.08
CA ALA A 875 12.61 -23.87 -25.91
C ALA A 875 13.14 -22.77 -26.83
N VAL A 876 12.69 -22.78 -28.09
CA VAL A 876 13.10 -21.81 -29.11
C VAL A 876 11.93 -20.88 -29.40
N ASN A 877 12.13 -19.57 -29.34
CA ASN A 877 11.12 -18.54 -29.64
C ASN A 877 9.78 -18.77 -28.91
N SER A 878 9.82 -19.15 -27.62
CA SER A 878 8.66 -19.48 -26.77
C SER A 878 7.88 -20.75 -27.18
N GLY A 879 8.53 -21.69 -27.86
CA GLY A 879 7.98 -23.02 -28.19
C GLY A 879 8.03 -24.04 -27.04
N SER A 880 7.78 -25.31 -27.35
CA SER A 880 7.87 -26.42 -26.38
C SER A 880 9.32 -26.73 -25.99
N PHE A 881 9.53 -27.20 -24.76
CA PHE A 881 10.84 -27.59 -24.25
C PHE A 881 11.25 -28.98 -24.77
N GLU A 882 12.38 -29.05 -25.45
CA GLU A 882 12.94 -30.29 -26.00
C GLU A 882 14.35 -30.54 -25.43
N PRO A 883 14.78 -31.81 -25.24
CA PRO A 883 16.11 -32.11 -24.70
C PRO A 883 17.24 -31.78 -25.68
N THR A 884 16.92 -31.70 -26.98
CA THR A 884 17.84 -31.26 -28.03
C THR A 884 17.11 -30.32 -28.99
N VAL A 885 17.64 -29.11 -29.19
CA VAL A 885 17.11 -28.13 -30.13
C VAL A 885 18.17 -27.71 -31.15
N SER A 886 17.72 -27.28 -32.34
CA SER A 886 18.58 -26.64 -33.34
C SER A 886 18.07 -25.22 -33.56
N VAL A 887 18.97 -24.24 -33.46
CA VAL A 887 18.68 -22.81 -33.42
C VAL A 887 19.61 -22.05 -34.35
N GLN A 888 19.21 -20.88 -34.81
CA GLN A 888 20.07 -19.92 -35.50
C GLN A 888 20.63 -18.90 -34.50
N LEU A 889 21.70 -18.18 -34.86
CA LEU A 889 22.27 -17.11 -34.04
C LEU A 889 21.29 -15.97 -33.70
N THR A 890 20.14 -15.90 -34.37
CA THR A 890 19.10 -14.90 -34.11
C THR A 890 17.96 -15.40 -33.22
N ASP A 891 17.88 -16.71 -32.99
CA ASP A 891 16.78 -17.30 -32.22
C ASP A 891 16.97 -17.03 -30.73
N THR A 892 15.87 -16.67 -30.06
CA THR A 892 15.86 -16.57 -28.59
C THR A 892 15.63 -17.96 -28.01
N VAL A 893 16.48 -18.37 -27.09
CA VAL A 893 16.46 -19.68 -26.45
C VAL A 893 16.29 -19.53 -24.94
N GLU A 894 15.39 -20.32 -24.38
CA GLU A 894 15.23 -20.47 -22.94
C GLU A 894 15.57 -21.90 -22.54
N VAL A 895 16.44 -22.09 -21.56
CA VAL A 895 16.87 -23.39 -21.05
C VAL A 895 16.50 -23.51 -19.57
N ARG A 896 15.67 -24.49 -19.24
CA ARG A 896 15.19 -24.73 -17.87
C ARG A 896 15.49 -26.14 -17.41
N GLY A 897 15.68 -26.28 -16.10
CA GLY A 897 15.89 -27.52 -15.40
C GLY A 897 15.03 -27.60 -14.14
N THR A 898 14.68 -28.81 -13.73
CA THR A 898 14.02 -29.14 -12.47
C THR A 898 14.69 -30.36 -11.86
N LEU A 899 15.16 -30.25 -10.62
CA LEU A 899 15.66 -31.36 -9.80
C LEU A 899 14.56 -31.75 -8.82
N CYS A 900 14.06 -32.97 -8.94
CA CYS A 900 13.16 -33.56 -7.96
C CYS A 900 14.03 -34.31 -6.94
N VAL A 901 14.13 -33.72 -5.75
CA VAL A 901 15.09 -34.13 -4.72
C VAL A 901 14.60 -35.40 -4.04
N GLU A 902 15.52 -36.30 -3.75
CA GLU A 902 15.24 -37.51 -2.99
C GLU A 902 14.72 -37.14 -1.60
N ALA A 903 13.65 -37.80 -1.14
CA ALA A 903 12.92 -37.39 0.06
C ALA A 903 13.81 -37.30 1.32
N SER A 904 14.86 -38.11 1.43
CA SER A 904 15.81 -38.09 2.55
C SER A 904 16.80 -36.91 2.51
N GLN A 905 16.86 -36.16 1.41
CA GLN A 905 17.76 -35.02 1.20
C GLN A 905 17.03 -33.67 1.20
N VAL A 906 15.68 -33.67 1.22
CA VAL A 906 14.88 -32.45 1.37
C VAL A 906 15.14 -31.84 2.75
N GLY A 907 15.37 -30.53 2.79
CA GLY A 907 15.74 -29.78 3.99
C GLY A 907 17.25 -29.66 4.23
N LEU A 908 18.09 -30.36 3.45
CA LEU A 908 19.55 -30.21 3.56
C LEU A 908 20.04 -28.94 2.85
N ALA A 909 21.05 -28.29 3.43
CA ALA A 909 21.78 -27.22 2.76
C ALA A 909 22.60 -27.77 1.59
N ALA A 910 22.51 -27.14 0.44
CA ALA A 910 23.19 -27.54 -0.78
C ALA A 910 23.55 -26.34 -1.66
N GLU A 911 24.55 -26.54 -2.50
CA GLU A 911 24.96 -25.61 -3.54
C GLU A 911 24.41 -26.06 -4.89
N ILE A 912 23.62 -25.22 -5.57
CA ILE A 912 23.19 -25.47 -6.94
C ILE A 912 24.34 -25.10 -7.87
N VAL A 913 24.69 -25.99 -8.80
CA VAL A 913 25.74 -25.77 -9.80
C VAL A 913 25.19 -25.95 -11.21
N VAL A 914 25.71 -25.16 -12.14
CA VAL A 914 25.38 -25.24 -13.58
C VAL A 914 26.68 -25.22 -14.37
N TYR A 915 26.82 -26.15 -15.31
CA TYR A 915 28.01 -26.29 -16.14
C TYR A 915 27.67 -26.78 -17.54
N ALA A 916 28.53 -26.48 -18.50
CA ALA A 916 28.32 -26.80 -19.90
C ALA A 916 29.61 -27.21 -20.60
N HIS A 917 29.48 -28.09 -21.59
CA HIS A 917 30.53 -28.39 -22.56
C HIS A 917 30.16 -27.71 -23.88
N TYR A 918 31.07 -26.89 -24.41
CA TYR A 918 30.88 -26.18 -25.67
C TYR A 918 31.83 -26.72 -26.73
N GLN A 919 31.24 -27.24 -27.81
CA GLN A 919 31.94 -27.71 -28.99
C GLN A 919 31.72 -26.72 -30.15
N PRO A 920 32.70 -25.90 -30.54
CA PRO A 920 32.55 -24.96 -31.64
C PRO A 920 32.35 -25.66 -32.99
N MET A 921 31.62 -25.02 -33.90
CA MET A 921 31.43 -25.52 -35.27
C MET A 921 32.70 -25.38 -36.12
N ASP A 922 33.53 -24.36 -35.84
CA ASP A 922 34.83 -24.13 -36.47
C ASP A 922 35.90 -25.00 -35.81
N SER A 923 36.52 -25.89 -36.58
CA SER A 923 37.57 -26.81 -36.09
C SER A 923 38.89 -26.14 -35.71
N THR A 924 39.04 -24.83 -35.94
CA THR A 924 40.17 -24.02 -35.46
C THR A 924 39.96 -23.48 -34.05
N GLN A 925 38.73 -23.50 -33.53
CA GLN A 925 38.40 -23.13 -32.15
C GLN A 925 38.49 -24.36 -31.24
N VAL A 926 38.91 -24.14 -30.00
CA VAL A 926 39.13 -25.22 -29.02
C VAL A 926 37.85 -25.46 -28.22
N SER A 927 37.46 -26.73 -28.07
CA SER A 927 36.38 -27.12 -27.15
C SER A 927 36.74 -26.75 -25.71
N ALA A 928 35.77 -26.27 -24.95
CA ALA A 928 35.98 -25.84 -23.56
C ALA A 928 34.78 -26.18 -22.67
N HIS A 929 35.04 -26.28 -21.38
CA HIS A 929 34.03 -26.43 -20.35
C HIS A 929 33.81 -25.09 -19.63
N TYR A 930 32.57 -24.84 -19.26
CA TYR A 930 32.15 -23.62 -18.59
C TYR A 930 31.27 -23.94 -17.39
N MET A 931 31.20 -23.01 -16.44
CA MET A 931 30.30 -23.04 -15.28
C MET A 931 29.69 -21.66 -15.05
N LEU A 932 28.60 -21.59 -14.30
CA LEU A 932 28.01 -20.32 -13.86
C LEU A 932 28.36 -20.03 -12.41
N ASP A 933 28.79 -18.80 -12.12
CA ASP A 933 28.99 -18.31 -10.76
C ASP A 933 27.72 -17.74 -10.13
N SER A 934 27.82 -17.21 -8.91
CA SER A 934 26.70 -16.67 -8.14
C SER A 934 26.03 -15.43 -8.74
N GLU A 935 26.69 -14.78 -9.70
CA GLU A 935 26.17 -13.62 -10.43
C GLU A 935 25.60 -14.03 -11.80
N GLY A 936 25.58 -15.34 -12.10
CA GLY A 936 25.13 -15.89 -13.37
C GLY A 936 26.12 -15.67 -14.51
N GLN A 937 27.38 -15.31 -14.24
CA GLN A 937 28.39 -15.08 -15.26
C GLN A 937 29.07 -16.40 -15.69
N VAL A 938 29.42 -16.49 -16.97
CA VAL A 938 30.06 -17.66 -17.57
C VAL A 938 31.55 -17.66 -17.23
N GLN A 939 31.99 -18.66 -16.47
CA GLN A 939 33.38 -18.88 -16.08
C GLN A 939 33.96 -20.09 -16.80
N LEU A 940 35.26 -20.06 -17.11
CA LEU A 940 35.97 -21.23 -17.61
C LEU A 940 36.07 -22.27 -16.50
N TRP A 941 35.78 -23.53 -16.83
CA TRP A 941 35.87 -24.66 -15.90
C TRP A 941 36.86 -25.70 -16.43
N ASP A 942 37.59 -26.35 -15.53
CA ASP A 942 38.64 -27.32 -15.87
C ASP A 942 38.12 -28.76 -16.03
N GLY A 943 36.85 -29.00 -15.74
CA GLY A 943 36.21 -30.32 -15.81
C GLY A 943 36.23 -31.09 -14.48
N GLU A 944 36.83 -30.53 -13.43
CA GLU A 944 36.89 -31.15 -12.10
C GLU A 944 35.74 -30.67 -11.21
N TRP A 945 34.94 -31.60 -10.68
CA TRP A 945 33.69 -31.29 -9.96
C TRP A 945 33.91 -30.54 -8.65
N GLU A 946 35.09 -30.70 -8.04
CA GLU A 946 35.53 -29.99 -6.84
C GLU A 946 35.71 -28.48 -7.08
N HIS A 947 35.95 -28.09 -8.33
CA HIS A 947 36.16 -26.69 -8.73
C HIS A 947 34.90 -26.02 -9.29
N LEU A 948 33.78 -26.74 -9.36
CA LEU A 948 32.49 -26.13 -9.70
C LEU A 948 32.09 -25.13 -8.61
N VAL A 949 31.88 -23.89 -9.01
CA VAL A 949 31.35 -22.84 -8.12
C VAL A 949 29.83 -22.93 -8.05
N ALA A 950 29.27 -22.47 -6.93
CA ALA A 950 27.83 -22.44 -6.73
C ALA A 950 27.20 -21.28 -7.54
N LEU A 951 26.17 -21.59 -8.32
CA LEU A 951 25.24 -20.58 -8.85
C LEU A 951 24.42 -19.96 -7.71
N LYS A 952 24.04 -20.77 -6.72
CA LYS A 952 23.44 -20.29 -5.47
C LYS A 952 23.55 -21.34 -4.37
N SER A 953 23.62 -20.89 -3.13
CA SER A 953 23.40 -21.76 -1.95
C SER A 953 21.92 -21.75 -1.58
N THR A 954 21.35 -22.91 -1.24
CA THR A 954 19.93 -23.04 -0.90
C THR A 954 19.71 -24.17 0.12
N ILE A 955 18.53 -24.18 0.73
CA ILE A 955 17.97 -25.39 1.34
C ILE A 955 17.21 -26.16 0.24
N LEU A 956 17.42 -27.47 0.16
CA LEU A 956 16.76 -28.30 -0.85
C LEU A 956 15.28 -28.50 -0.51
N GLU A 957 14.40 -28.04 -1.38
CA GLU A 957 12.97 -28.40 -1.36
C GLU A 957 12.72 -29.67 -2.18
N SER A 958 11.52 -30.26 -2.09
CA SER A 958 11.15 -31.45 -2.86
C SER A 958 11.28 -31.29 -4.39
N LYS A 959 11.18 -30.06 -4.90
CA LYS A 959 11.46 -29.69 -6.29
C LYS A 959 12.31 -28.43 -6.31
N GLN A 960 13.36 -28.42 -7.13
CA GLN A 960 14.25 -27.28 -7.32
C GLN A 960 14.27 -26.89 -8.79
N SER A 961 13.66 -25.75 -9.12
CA SER A 961 13.70 -25.20 -10.49
C SER A 961 14.95 -24.34 -10.69
N VAL A 962 15.60 -24.52 -11.83
CA VAL A 962 16.84 -23.83 -12.22
C VAL A 962 16.66 -23.27 -13.63
N THR A 963 16.92 -21.98 -13.81
CA THR A 963 17.05 -21.36 -15.13
C THR A 963 18.51 -21.41 -15.54
N LEU A 964 18.84 -22.13 -16.61
CA LEU A 964 20.23 -22.34 -17.03
C LEU A 964 20.69 -21.27 -18.03
N TYR A 965 19.77 -20.79 -18.88
CA TYR A 965 20.06 -19.76 -19.88
C TYR A 965 18.77 -19.11 -20.39
N GLN A 966 18.80 -17.81 -20.66
CA GLN A 966 17.74 -17.13 -21.40
C GLN A 966 18.33 -16.02 -22.26
N GLY A 967 18.12 -16.09 -23.59
CA GLY A 967 18.62 -15.07 -24.51
C GLY A 967 19.06 -15.65 -25.86
N VAL A 968 19.95 -14.95 -26.54
CA VAL A 968 20.47 -15.33 -27.86
C VAL A 968 21.90 -15.82 -27.71
N PHE A 969 22.24 -17.01 -28.24
CA PHE A 969 23.60 -17.53 -28.14
C PHE A 969 24.58 -16.72 -29.00
N PRO A 970 25.72 -16.26 -28.45
CA PRO A 970 26.66 -15.41 -29.17
C PRO A 970 27.63 -16.18 -30.11
N VAL A 971 27.51 -17.52 -30.18
CA VAL A 971 28.48 -18.40 -30.86
C VAL A 971 27.78 -19.51 -31.62
N THR A 972 28.42 -20.02 -32.69
CA THR A 972 27.96 -21.20 -33.42
C THR A 972 28.62 -22.47 -32.87
N GLY A 973 27.95 -23.61 -32.97
CA GLY A 973 28.45 -24.88 -32.41
C GLY A 973 27.39 -25.58 -31.56
N GLU A 974 27.82 -26.47 -30.69
CA GLU A 974 26.95 -27.26 -29.82
C GLU A 974 27.27 -26.94 -28.35
N VAL A 975 26.24 -26.56 -27.58
CA VAL A 975 26.32 -26.36 -26.13
C VAL A 975 25.54 -27.47 -25.45
N ALA A 976 26.22 -28.28 -24.64
CA ALA A 976 25.62 -29.34 -23.83
C ALA A 976 25.60 -28.91 -22.36
N LEU A 977 24.42 -28.55 -21.84
CA LEU A 977 24.23 -28.02 -20.50
C LEU A 977 23.86 -29.11 -19.48
N SER A 978 24.38 -28.96 -18.26
CA SER A 978 24.08 -29.76 -17.08
C SER A 978 23.90 -28.89 -15.84
N PHE A 979 23.17 -29.41 -14.87
CA PHE A 979 22.85 -28.77 -13.61
C PHE A 979 22.64 -29.82 -12.52
N GLY A 980 22.89 -29.43 -11.28
CA GLY A 980 22.81 -30.32 -10.14
C GLY A 980 22.89 -29.59 -8.80
N TYR A 981 22.94 -30.35 -7.71
CA TYR A 981 23.23 -29.83 -6.38
C TYR A 981 24.34 -30.63 -5.70
N ARG A 982 25.14 -29.92 -4.91
CA ARG A 982 26.21 -30.48 -4.07
C ARG A 982 25.86 -30.30 -2.61
N LEU A 983 25.83 -31.40 -1.86
CA LEU A 983 25.59 -31.42 -0.42
C LEU A 983 26.87 -31.05 0.35
N ALA A 984 26.72 -30.68 1.62
CA ALA A 984 27.83 -30.30 2.50
C ALA A 984 28.89 -31.41 2.70
N ASP A 985 28.51 -32.69 2.54
CA ASP A 985 29.43 -33.83 2.60
C ASP A 985 30.21 -34.07 1.28
N GLY A 986 29.98 -33.21 0.29
CA GLY A 986 30.54 -33.23 -1.06
C GLY A 986 29.88 -34.24 -2.00
N THR A 987 28.73 -34.81 -1.64
CA THR A 987 27.91 -35.62 -2.55
C THR A 987 27.24 -34.73 -3.59
N MET A 988 27.33 -35.13 -4.85
CA MET A 988 26.92 -34.35 -6.00
C MET A 988 25.89 -35.11 -6.83
N ILE A 989 24.73 -34.48 -7.06
CA ILE A 989 23.61 -35.04 -7.82
C ILE A 989 23.37 -34.13 -9.01
N ALA A 990 23.48 -34.65 -10.24
CA ALA A 990 23.27 -33.89 -11.47
C ALA A 990 22.44 -34.68 -12.49
N ASN A 991 21.92 -33.98 -13.50
CA ASN A 991 21.24 -34.60 -14.63
C ASN A 991 22.19 -35.55 -15.39
N ALA A 992 21.69 -36.74 -15.74
CA ALA A 992 22.48 -37.75 -16.46
C ALA A 992 22.61 -37.44 -17.96
N LYS A 993 21.54 -36.92 -18.58
CA LYS A 993 21.53 -36.47 -19.97
C LYS A 993 21.63 -34.95 -20.01
N THR A 994 22.55 -34.44 -20.82
CA THR A 994 22.71 -33.01 -21.08
C THR A 994 21.56 -32.47 -21.92
N ILE A 995 21.20 -31.19 -21.71
CA ILE A 995 20.34 -30.44 -22.62
C ILE A 995 21.23 -29.90 -23.75
N VAL A 996 20.91 -30.21 -25.01
CA VAL A 996 21.79 -29.90 -26.15
C VAL A 996 21.19 -28.82 -27.03
N VAL A 997 21.92 -27.71 -27.21
CA VAL A 997 21.55 -26.63 -28.12
C VAL A 997 22.55 -26.61 -29.28
N LYS A 998 22.08 -26.91 -30.50
CA LYS A 998 22.88 -26.85 -31.74
C LYS A 998 22.65 -25.51 -32.44
N ILE A 999 23.66 -24.66 -32.47
CA ILE A 999 23.58 -23.29 -32.96
C ILE A 999 24.23 -23.21 -34.33
N ALA A 1000 23.40 -23.00 -35.35
CA ALA A 1000 23.81 -22.75 -36.73
C ALA A 1000 24.04 -21.25 -36.98
N PRO A 1001 24.83 -20.87 -38.01
CA PRO A 1001 25.16 -19.49 -38.34
C PRO A 1001 23.96 -18.60 -38.66
#